data_AF-A0AAE0NE31-F1
#
_entry.id   AF-A0AAE0NE31-F1
#
_cell.length_a   1.000
_cell.length_b   1.000
_cell.length_c   1.000
_cell.angle_alpha   90.00
_cell.angle_beta   90.00
_cell.angle_gamma   90.00
#
_symmetry.space_group_name_H-M   'P 1'
#
loop_
_entity.id
_entity.type
_entity.pdbx_description
1 polymer ?
#
loop_
_entity_poly.entity_id
_entity_poly.type
_entity_poly.pdbx_seq_one_letter_code
_entity_poly.pdbx_strand_id
1 'polypeptide(L)'
;MALWRPDLQHSVALVPVITTLAAIPILAYWRRMAPSRPDAKATDPPLLERNSELKSYTTTRATYPGIRVFYRRHQQANQLPTSPAPVPLLVFIHGLGGSVAQFSSLLTSLTPIASCLAVDLPGCGVSDFEPRSWDAYKLAALVELLETVIDDYREKKDGQGVVLIGHSLGASLATLLANPRVGGDRTLLSKYVLGLVAICPSTTPPLKVQASLLRKLFYLPDFIIDLWRAWDARGGLESRSVHRFVGADADAETKRLQTLFNGQSRTPVFKRVAYGALPTVFKEVVVNGIKFDGIPADSIPTVFEWLSLAIPVFLIGGGADEVTPPESIEALGECLSGESITPSNSSAARLETTNAPAQPQNPRSSADNPATIPPLPLHPKKVVKTLIMPKPASHGLLYTPTTAPVLAGLISDFLANHVTGRLALSWQLQYLCQDGKWDVKNLEKWQKVEPVSEQIGGVFRAMKTLRQVDETHCPEVFTERWGGVIKDIIDISHDNPVYDPQGLEAGSIRYHKFPTVSKVPPSDVEVKGFIDLVDKVRADQKKRAESENWGDNYAVGVHCHYGFNRTGYFLVCYLVERCGFTTQGAIEHFAEARPKGIKHAHFKDRLFGVSFLVLAHAAAMVHSERTPLLAGSPTASEHSDTRAEAEDAALYDMPAPARDSRPWASRLRELALFAWALLATAAVIVLAVVLQHRSLVTGTAASANLAHNTATASASASPKAPGKRNLIFMVSDGMGPASLSLTRSFRQLVYDLPIDNTLTLDRHFWGTSRTRSTSSLVTDSAAGATAFSCGHKSYNGAISMLPNFTPCGTENEIALQEIGEGVLGRTVDLILGGGRCHFLPNSTAGSCRADDIDVAGIAQKKHGWAYANDRAGFDALAMGKNVSLPLLGLFASLDIPFEIDRSHMADVYPSLTEMTATALAALEEATKGSDKGFFLMIEGSRIDHAGHFNDPAAQVREVIEYDKAFKMVLDFLDDSDTEGALVATSDHETGGLSTAWQGPGELPVYRWHPSVLAKAQASGEYLSRLLQEHIAAAPSESTEALYAWIKALVEDRLGITDALEVEINALASNPTDATTLFSRMVSFRARIGWSTHGHSAVDVNVYSSGGHGADRLRGNVENTEIGIFLHDYLAVDVDAITAELREKMQPNQEEQDKLIQRLAEAEGDSAAQLENGNHPADWLAQFYPL
;
A
#
# COMPACT_ATOMS: atom_id res chain seq x y z
N MET A 1 -30.20 17.67 -16.00
CA MET A 1 -29.10 18.22 -16.82
C MET A 1 -29.45 18.37 -18.30
N ALA A 2 -30.50 17.72 -18.84
CA ALA A 2 -30.95 17.75 -20.25
C ALA A 2 -31.51 19.10 -20.80
N LEU A 3 -31.21 20.25 -20.19
CA LEU A 3 -31.97 21.50 -20.39
C LEU A 3 -31.23 22.63 -21.11
N TRP A 4 -30.02 22.37 -21.60
CA TRP A 4 -29.15 23.38 -22.20
C TRP A 4 -28.80 23.00 -23.65
N ARG A 5 -29.82 22.86 -24.51
CA ARG A 5 -29.65 23.00 -25.97
C ARG A 5 -30.58 24.10 -26.49
N PRO A 6 -30.14 24.93 -27.46
CA PRO A 6 -31.01 25.83 -28.21
C PRO A 6 -31.95 25.10 -29.19
N ASP A 7 -31.64 23.85 -29.57
CA ASP A 7 -32.25 23.18 -30.73
C ASP A 7 -33.54 22.37 -30.44
N LEU A 8 -34.11 22.51 -29.24
CA LEU A 8 -35.44 21.98 -28.93
C LEU A 8 -36.53 22.99 -29.32
N GLN A 9 -36.53 23.44 -30.59
CA GLN A 9 -37.62 24.26 -31.14
C GLN A 9 -38.80 23.43 -31.68
N HIS A 10 -38.67 22.11 -31.82
CA HIS A 10 -39.77 21.26 -32.27
C HIS A 10 -39.83 19.98 -31.42
N SER A 11 -40.64 19.99 -30.36
CA SER A 11 -41.29 18.82 -29.70
C SER A 11 -41.60 19.05 -28.20
N VAL A 12 -41.93 20.28 -27.78
CA VAL A 12 -42.55 20.50 -26.45
C VAL A 12 -43.96 21.01 -26.66
N ALA A 13 -44.82 20.12 -27.16
CA ALA A 13 -46.27 20.28 -27.10
C ALA A 13 -46.86 19.02 -26.46
N LEU A 14 -47.60 19.23 -25.37
CA LEU A 14 -48.52 18.31 -24.69
C LEU A 14 -47.93 17.14 -23.89
N VAL A 15 -47.89 17.32 -22.56
CA VAL A 15 -48.40 16.28 -21.62
C VAL A 15 -49.21 16.99 -20.53
N PRO A 16 -50.52 16.70 -20.39
CA PRO A 16 -51.36 17.35 -19.40
C PRO A 16 -51.26 16.67 -18.02
N VAL A 17 -51.52 17.51 -17.01
CA VAL A 17 -51.73 17.22 -15.59
C VAL A 17 -52.89 16.23 -15.40
N ILE A 18 -52.60 14.94 -15.17
CA ILE A 18 -53.52 13.89 -14.65
C ILE A 18 -52.60 12.84 -13.98
N THR A 19 -52.44 12.63 -12.67
CA THR A 19 -53.40 12.30 -11.61
C THR A 19 -52.66 12.36 -10.26
N THR A 20 -53.12 13.20 -9.33
CA THR A 20 -52.39 13.55 -8.10
C THR A 20 -52.71 12.67 -6.88
N LEU A 21 -53.33 11.48 -7.02
CA LEU A 21 -53.65 10.62 -5.86
C LEU A 21 -53.30 9.13 -6.02
N ALA A 22 -52.92 8.66 -7.21
CA ALA A 22 -52.41 7.29 -7.42
C ALA A 22 -50.86 7.21 -7.45
N ALA A 23 -50.17 8.36 -7.45
CA ALA A 23 -48.72 8.42 -7.59
C ALA A 23 -47.96 8.15 -6.29
N ILE A 24 -48.58 8.24 -5.11
CA ILE A 24 -47.88 8.12 -3.82
C ILE A 24 -47.29 6.72 -3.55
N PRO A 25 -48.01 5.60 -3.81
CA PRO A 25 -47.45 4.26 -3.63
C PRO A 25 -46.37 3.94 -4.67
N ILE A 26 -46.56 4.41 -5.91
CA ILE A 26 -45.59 4.29 -7.00
C ILE A 26 -44.33 5.10 -6.67
N LEU A 27 -44.46 6.34 -6.22
CA LEU A 27 -43.35 7.18 -5.76
C LEU A 27 -42.62 6.59 -4.55
N ALA A 28 -43.33 5.96 -3.60
CA ALA A 28 -42.71 5.27 -2.47
C ALA A 28 -41.94 4.00 -2.91
N TYR A 29 -42.47 3.25 -3.86
CA TYR A 29 -41.82 2.09 -4.48
C TYR A 29 -40.56 2.49 -5.26
N TRP A 30 -40.63 3.54 -6.09
CA TRP A 30 -39.48 4.06 -6.84
C TRP A 30 -38.44 4.74 -5.94
N ARG A 31 -38.84 5.37 -4.82
CA ARG A 31 -37.89 5.91 -3.82
C ARG A 31 -37.13 4.81 -3.08
N ARG A 32 -37.74 3.62 -2.93
CA ARG A 32 -37.09 2.40 -2.41
C ARG A 32 -36.19 1.71 -3.45
N MET A 33 -36.46 1.90 -4.75
CA MET A 33 -35.66 1.36 -5.86
C MET A 33 -34.60 2.32 -6.42
N ALA A 34 -34.54 3.57 -5.94
CA ALA A 34 -33.48 4.49 -6.33
C ALA A 34 -32.14 3.93 -5.81
N PRO A 35 -31.17 3.62 -6.68
CA PRO A 35 -29.88 3.10 -6.25
C PRO A 35 -29.22 4.07 -5.26
N SER A 36 -28.55 3.53 -4.24
CA SER A 36 -27.73 4.32 -3.32
C SER A 36 -26.74 5.13 -4.13
N ARG A 37 -26.72 6.46 -3.93
CA ARG A 37 -25.74 7.33 -4.59
C ARG A 37 -24.33 6.85 -4.21
N PRO A 38 -23.40 6.70 -5.17
CA PRO A 38 -22.02 6.35 -4.85
C PRO A 38 -21.46 7.38 -3.86
N ASP A 39 -20.85 6.90 -2.78
CA ASP A 39 -20.18 7.76 -1.82
C ASP A 39 -18.93 8.35 -2.48
N ALA A 40 -18.88 9.68 -2.60
CA ALA A 40 -17.74 10.37 -3.18
C ALA A 40 -16.44 10.07 -2.41
N LYS A 41 -16.53 9.90 -1.08
CA LYS A 41 -15.38 9.58 -0.23
C LYS A 41 -14.83 8.18 -0.51
N ALA A 42 -15.69 7.21 -0.80
CA ALA A 42 -15.29 5.83 -1.08
C ALA A 42 -14.64 5.65 -2.46
N THR A 43 -14.71 6.67 -3.32
CA THR A 43 -14.23 6.63 -4.71
C THR A 43 -13.13 7.68 -4.98
N ASP A 44 -12.62 8.33 -3.93
CA ASP A 44 -11.59 9.35 -4.07
C ASP A 44 -10.24 8.69 -4.45
N PRO A 45 -9.50 9.22 -5.43
CA PRO A 45 -8.16 8.75 -5.75
C PRO A 45 -7.20 8.92 -4.57
N PRO A 46 -6.19 8.04 -4.39
CA PRO A 46 -5.23 8.12 -3.27
C PRO A 46 -4.51 9.47 -3.13
N LEU A 47 -4.28 10.16 -4.25
CA LEU A 47 -3.67 11.49 -4.25
C LEU A 47 -4.56 12.52 -3.54
N LEU A 48 -5.88 12.45 -3.74
CA LEU A 48 -6.84 13.34 -3.10
C LEU A 48 -7.04 12.98 -1.63
N GLU A 49 -7.15 11.69 -1.29
CA GLU A 49 -7.32 11.25 0.11
C GLU A 49 -6.20 11.74 1.03
N ARG A 50 -4.95 11.74 0.55
CA ARG A 50 -3.78 12.12 1.34
C ARG A 50 -3.53 13.63 1.45
N ASN A 51 -4.08 14.43 0.54
CA ASN A 51 -3.75 15.86 0.41
C ASN A 51 -4.99 16.78 0.41
N SER A 52 -6.14 16.28 0.87
CA SER A 52 -7.36 17.07 1.00
C SER A 52 -7.79 17.21 2.45
N GLU A 53 -8.30 18.38 2.80
CA GLU A 53 -8.89 18.68 4.11
C GLU A 53 -10.26 19.35 3.95
N LEU A 54 -11.13 19.21 4.97
CA LEU A 54 -12.39 19.93 5.06
C LEU A 54 -12.20 21.15 5.96
N LYS A 55 -12.41 22.36 5.41
CA LYS A 55 -12.26 23.63 6.14
C LYS A 55 -13.51 24.49 6.08
N SER A 56 -13.74 25.25 7.14
CA SER A 56 -14.82 26.24 7.20
C SER A 56 -14.34 27.60 6.70
N TYR A 57 -15.11 28.23 5.82
CA TYR A 57 -14.83 29.56 5.28
C TYR A 57 -16.00 30.51 5.51
N THR A 58 -15.74 31.73 5.97
CA THR A 58 -16.76 32.78 6.12
C THR A 58 -16.47 33.90 5.15
N THR A 59 -17.44 34.20 4.29
CA THR A 59 -17.42 35.35 3.37
C THR A 59 -18.40 36.42 3.82
N THR A 60 -18.44 37.57 3.16
CA THR A 60 -19.41 38.64 3.45
C THR A 60 -20.87 38.22 3.19
N ARG A 61 -21.07 37.12 2.45
CA ARG A 61 -22.40 36.63 2.02
C ARG A 61 -22.88 35.41 2.77
N ALA A 62 -21.97 34.53 3.21
CA ALA A 62 -22.31 33.23 3.78
C ALA A 62 -21.13 32.60 4.54
N THR A 63 -21.46 31.73 5.50
CA THR A 63 -20.50 30.82 6.13
C THR A 63 -20.68 29.42 5.56
N TYR A 64 -19.61 28.84 5.04
CA TYR A 64 -19.53 27.50 4.47
C TYR A 64 -18.77 26.61 5.45
N PRO A 65 -19.42 25.68 6.17
CA PRO A 65 -18.83 24.98 7.30
C PRO A 65 -17.81 23.89 6.93
N GLY A 66 -17.89 23.31 5.73
CA GLY A 66 -17.03 22.21 5.30
C GLY A 66 -16.79 22.20 3.79
N ILE A 67 -15.78 22.92 3.34
CA ILE A 67 -15.33 22.93 1.94
C ILE A 67 -14.10 22.04 1.82
N ARG A 68 -14.13 21.07 0.90
CA ARG A 68 -12.94 20.27 0.57
C ARG A 68 -11.94 21.14 -0.18
N VAL A 69 -10.74 21.22 0.37
CA VAL A 69 -9.59 21.86 -0.26
C VAL A 69 -8.48 20.82 -0.41
N PHE A 70 -8.10 20.56 -1.65
CA PHE A 70 -6.88 19.84 -1.99
C PHE A 70 -5.73 20.82 -2.07
N TYR A 71 -4.66 20.57 -1.33
CA TYR A 71 -3.43 21.35 -1.43
C TYR A 71 -2.21 20.44 -1.37
N ARG A 72 -1.39 20.50 -2.42
CA ARG A 72 -0.08 19.85 -2.44
C ARG A 72 0.98 20.89 -2.76
N ARG A 73 1.84 21.17 -1.78
CA ARG A 73 2.99 22.06 -1.93
C ARG A 73 4.02 21.43 -2.86
N HIS A 74 4.67 22.24 -3.69
CA HIS A 74 5.77 21.81 -4.56
C HIS A 74 6.90 21.16 -3.74
N GLN A 75 7.36 19.97 -4.14
CA GLN A 75 8.31 19.17 -3.35
C GLN A 75 9.64 19.88 -3.12
N GLN A 76 10.11 20.62 -4.12
CA GLN A 76 11.38 21.35 -4.07
C GLN A 76 11.17 22.86 -3.86
N ALA A 77 10.01 23.29 -3.33
CA ALA A 77 9.70 24.71 -3.10
C ALA A 77 10.80 25.46 -2.34
N ASN A 78 11.42 24.81 -1.35
CA ASN A 78 12.48 25.42 -0.53
C ASN A 78 13.83 25.53 -1.26
N GLN A 79 14.02 24.78 -2.34
CA GLN A 79 15.27 24.76 -3.12
C GLN A 79 15.17 25.65 -4.36
N LEU A 80 13.96 26.08 -4.75
CA LEU A 80 13.74 27.00 -5.87
C LEU A 80 13.82 28.47 -5.43
N PRO A 81 14.12 29.40 -6.36
CA PRO A 81 14.26 30.81 -6.02
C PRO A 81 12.95 31.42 -5.50
N THR A 82 13.02 32.05 -4.32
CA THR A 82 11.90 32.79 -3.69
C THR A 82 11.96 34.29 -3.95
N SER A 83 13.06 34.82 -4.48
CA SER A 83 13.24 36.23 -4.84
C SER A 83 13.24 36.43 -6.37
N PRO A 84 12.54 37.45 -6.91
CA PRO A 84 11.65 38.41 -6.24
C PRO A 84 10.29 37.84 -5.77
N ALA A 85 9.92 36.63 -6.22
CA ALA A 85 8.73 35.89 -5.77
C ALA A 85 8.92 34.39 -6.04
N PRO A 86 8.20 33.47 -5.35
CA PRO A 86 8.29 32.02 -5.57
C PRO A 86 7.57 31.56 -6.84
N VAL A 87 7.68 30.26 -7.18
CA VAL A 87 6.94 29.64 -8.28
C VAL A 87 5.42 29.84 -8.10
N PRO A 88 4.67 30.18 -9.17
CA PRO A 88 3.23 30.44 -9.07
C PRO A 88 2.41 29.26 -8.53
N LEU A 89 1.31 29.56 -7.86
CA LEU A 89 0.31 28.60 -7.40
C LEU A 89 -0.66 28.25 -8.55
N LEU A 90 -0.82 26.97 -8.87
CA LEU A 90 -1.82 26.51 -9.83
C LEU A 90 -3.14 26.21 -9.12
N VAL A 91 -4.24 26.83 -9.56
CA VAL A 91 -5.56 26.71 -8.93
C VAL A 91 -6.56 26.06 -9.88
N PHE A 92 -7.12 24.92 -9.50
CA PHE A 92 -8.06 24.13 -10.29
C PHE A 92 -9.50 24.36 -9.81
N ILE A 93 -10.39 24.74 -10.74
CA ILE A 93 -11.79 25.07 -10.46
C ILE A 93 -12.69 24.22 -11.36
N HIS A 94 -13.49 23.34 -10.75
CA HIS A 94 -14.33 22.38 -11.48
C HIS A 94 -15.63 23.00 -11.99
N GLY A 95 -16.25 22.32 -12.97
CA GLY A 95 -17.51 22.72 -13.59
C GLY A 95 -18.77 22.36 -12.80
N LEU A 96 -19.93 22.73 -13.35
CA LEU A 96 -21.24 22.49 -12.76
C LEU A 96 -21.52 20.99 -12.58
N GLY A 97 -21.77 20.57 -11.33
CA GLY A 97 -22.04 19.17 -11.01
C GLY A 97 -20.81 18.26 -11.01
N GLY A 98 -19.61 18.86 -11.15
CA GLY A 98 -18.31 18.20 -11.05
C GLY A 98 -17.75 18.15 -9.63
N SER A 99 -16.48 17.74 -9.52
CA SER A 99 -15.71 17.76 -8.27
C SER A 99 -14.20 17.79 -8.58
N VAL A 100 -13.36 18.01 -7.56
CA VAL A 100 -11.90 17.96 -7.66
C VAL A 100 -11.39 16.61 -8.21
N ALA A 101 -12.12 15.51 -8.01
CA ALA A 101 -11.76 14.18 -8.53
C ALA A 101 -11.60 14.15 -10.06
N GLN A 102 -12.29 15.03 -10.79
CA GLN A 102 -12.17 15.13 -12.24
C GLN A 102 -10.79 15.64 -12.69
N PHE A 103 -10.06 16.35 -11.83
CA PHE A 103 -8.71 16.84 -12.12
C PHE A 103 -7.61 15.87 -11.69
N SER A 104 -7.92 14.68 -11.16
CA SER A 104 -6.91 13.77 -10.59
C SER A 104 -5.74 13.49 -11.54
N SER A 105 -6.02 13.28 -12.84
CA SER A 105 -4.96 13.07 -13.85
C SER A 105 -4.09 14.32 -14.02
N LEU A 106 -4.69 15.51 -14.14
CA LEU A 106 -3.96 16.77 -14.27
C LEU A 106 -3.14 17.11 -13.02
N LEU A 107 -3.72 16.93 -11.84
CA LEU A 107 -3.02 17.16 -10.56
C LEU A 107 -1.81 16.24 -10.43
N THR A 108 -1.93 14.98 -10.88
CA THR A 108 -0.81 14.04 -10.90
C THR A 108 0.32 14.55 -11.80
N SER A 109 0.00 15.08 -12.99
CA SER A 109 0.99 15.57 -13.95
C SER A 109 1.58 16.95 -13.59
N LEU A 110 0.83 17.83 -12.92
CA LEU A 110 1.22 19.24 -12.70
C LEU A 110 1.77 19.52 -11.28
N THR A 111 1.56 18.63 -10.32
CA THR A 111 2.18 18.76 -8.98
C THR A 111 3.71 18.71 -8.95
N PRO A 112 4.42 18.09 -9.93
CA PRO A 112 5.87 18.19 -10.04
C PRO A 112 6.39 19.56 -10.51
N ILE A 113 5.57 20.42 -11.12
CA ILE A 113 6.02 21.72 -11.66
C ILE A 113 5.66 22.91 -10.76
N ALA A 114 4.64 22.78 -9.91
CA ALA A 114 4.19 23.85 -9.03
C ALA A 114 3.33 23.34 -7.87
N SER A 115 3.16 24.18 -6.85
CA SER A 115 2.15 23.96 -5.81
C SER A 115 0.76 23.99 -6.47
N CYS A 116 -0.07 23.00 -6.16
CA CYS A 116 -1.40 22.86 -6.74
C CYS A 116 -2.48 22.95 -5.66
N LEU A 117 -3.48 23.80 -5.90
CA LEU A 117 -4.67 24.00 -5.08
C LEU A 117 -5.91 23.63 -5.89
N ALA A 118 -6.80 22.82 -5.35
CA ALA A 118 -8.09 22.52 -5.98
C ALA A 118 -9.22 22.55 -4.94
N VAL A 119 -10.39 23.06 -5.32
CA VAL A 119 -11.48 23.32 -4.36
C VAL A 119 -12.77 22.69 -4.88
N ASP A 120 -13.46 21.94 -4.02
CA ASP A 120 -14.84 21.53 -4.29
C ASP A 120 -15.78 22.70 -3.97
N LEU A 121 -16.62 23.08 -4.94
CA LEU A 121 -17.70 24.03 -4.69
C LEU A 121 -18.67 23.49 -3.62
N PRO A 122 -19.40 24.36 -2.88
CA PRO A 122 -20.28 23.94 -1.80
C PRO A 122 -21.27 22.84 -2.25
N GLY A 123 -21.33 21.72 -1.51
CA GLY A 123 -22.16 20.57 -1.81
C GLY A 123 -21.74 19.69 -3.01
N CYS A 124 -20.63 20.00 -3.68
CA CYS A 124 -20.00 19.14 -4.68
C CYS A 124 -18.96 18.22 -4.04
N GLY A 125 -18.72 17.04 -4.64
CA GLY A 125 -17.79 16.05 -4.11
C GLY A 125 -18.08 15.69 -2.66
N VAL A 126 -17.10 15.90 -1.78
CA VAL A 126 -17.23 15.64 -0.33
C VAL A 126 -17.51 16.91 0.48
N SER A 127 -17.60 18.09 -0.15
CA SER A 127 -17.99 19.33 0.51
C SER A 127 -19.41 19.25 1.07
N ASP A 128 -19.60 19.92 2.21
CA ASP A 128 -20.89 20.06 2.88
C ASP A 128 -21.87 20.83 2.00
N PHE A 129 -23.13 20.39 2.04
CA PHE A 129 -24.22 21.10 1.40
C PHE A 129 -24.84 22.16 2.34
N GLU A 130 -24.00 23.09 2.80
CA GLU A 130 -24.38 24.22 3.64
C GLU A 130 -23.57 25.47 3.25
N PRO A 131 -24.16 26.67 3.31
CA PRO A 131 -25.55 26.95 3.67
C PRO A 131 -26.49 26.72 2.49
N ARG A 132 -27.72 26.26 2.75
CA ARG A 132 -28.69 25.92 1.68
C ARG A 132 -29.38 27.12 1.00
N SER A 133 -28.99 28.36 1.33
CA SER A 133 -29.57 29.56 0.74
C SER A 133 -29.21 29.67 -0.75
N TRP A 134 -30.13 30.14 -1.60
CA TRP A 134 -29.85 30.26 -3.04
C TRP A 134 -28.81 31.34 -3.34
N ASP A 135 -28.71 32.36 -2.48
CA ASP A 135 -27.75 33.45 -2.62
C ASP A 135 -26.29 33.00 -2.46
N ALA A 136 -26.04 31.98 -1.63
CA ALA A 136 -24.71 31.41 -1.43
C ALA A 136 -24.16 30.66 -2.67
N TYR A 137 -25.00 30.37 -3.66
CA TYR A 137 -24.60 29.68 -4.90
C TYR A 137 -24.62 30.61 -6.13
N LYS A 138 -24.82 31.91 -5.94
CA LYS A 138 -24.63 32.91 -7.00
C LYS A 138 -23.15 32.99 -7.38
N LEU A 139 -22.85 33.29 -8.64
CA LEU A 139 -21.47 33.37 -9.12
C LEU A 139 -20.60 34.33 -8.28
N ALA A 140 -21.14 35.49 -7.90
CA ALA A 140 -20.43 36.44 -7.03
C ALA A 140 -20.05 35.85 -5.65
N ALA A 141 -20.93 35.03 -5.06
CA ALA A 141 -20.66 34.38 -3.78
C ALA A 141 -19.62 33.26 -3.89
N LEU A 142 -19.65 32.53 -5.00
CA LEU A 142 -18.66 31.48 -5.30
C LEU A 142 -17.28 32.07 -5.64
N VAL A 143 -17.23 33.20 -6.36
CA VAL A 143 -15.99 33.94 -6.64
C VAL A 143 -15.36 34.44 -5.33
N GLU A 144 -16.16 35.05 -4.44
CA GLU A 144 -15.67 35.53 -3.14
C GLU A 144 -15.18 34.38 -2.24
N LEU A 145 -15.87 33.24 -2.26
CA LEU A 145 -15.42 32.02 -1.57
C LEU A 145 -14.08 31.55 -2.14
N LEU A 146 -13.97 31.38 -3.46
CA LEU A 146 -12.73 30.93 -4.11
C LEU A 146 -11.58 31.89 -3.84
N GLU A 147 -11.82 33.20 -3.88
CA GLU A 147 -10.81 34.19 -3.51
C GLU A 147 -10.32 33.98 -2.08
N THR A 148 -11.24 33.82 -1.12
CA THR A 148 -10.91 33.57 0.30
C THR A 148 -10.07 32.31 0.48
N VAL A 149 -10.41 31.22 -0.22
CA VAL A 149 -9.65 29.95 -0.17
C VAL A 149 -8.27 30.11 -0.79
N ILE A 150 -8.16 30.70 -1.98
CA ILE A 150 -6.86 30.91 -2.66
C ILE A 150 -5.93 31.75 -1.79
N ASP A 151 -6.49 32.76 -1.12
CA ASP A 151 -5.77 33.64 -0.23
C ASP A 151 -5.27 32.96 1.07
N ASP A 152 -5.86 31.83 1.48
CA ASP A 152 -5.44 31.04 2.65
C ASP A 152 -4.15 30.24 2.35
N TYR A 153 -3.96 29.81 1.10
CA TYR A 153 -2.84 28.94 0.69
C TYR A 153 -1.74 29.62 -0.10
N ARG A 154 -1.99 30.81 -0.67
CA ARG A 154 -0.98 31.59 -1.39
C ARG A 154 0.08 32.13 -0.41
N GLU A 155 1.35 32.03 -0.78
CA GLU A 155 2.47 32.67 -0.07
C GLU A 155 2.45 34.20 -0.28
N LYS A 156 1.49 34.86 0.39
CA LYS A 156 1.18 36.30 0.24
C LYS A 156 2.36 37.23 0.54
N LYS A 157 3.14 36.89 1.57
CA LYS A 157 4.27 37.68 2.05
C LYS A 157 5.39 37.75 1.01
N ASP A 158 5.54 36.69 0.24
CA ASP A 158 6.58 36.53 -0.78
C ASP A 158 6.07 36.90 -2.19
N GLY A 159 4.87 37.46 -2.30
CA GLY A 159 4.33 37.96 -3.56
C GLY A 159 3.98 36.86 -4.58
N GLN A 160 3.70 35.62 -4.13
CA GLN A 160 3.41 34.50 -5.02
C GLN A 160 2.24 34.80 -5.97
N GLY A 161 2.47 34.61 -7.28
CA GLY A 161 1.43 34.72 -8.29
C GLY A 161 0.55 33.48 -8.40
N VAL A 162 -0.57 33.60 -9.13
CA VAL A 162 -1.59 32.55 -9.28
C VAL A 162 -1.89 32.30 -10.74
N VAL A 163 -2.03 31.04 -11.12
CA VAL A 163 -2.54 30.63 -12.44
C VAL A 163 -3.86 29.89 -12.22
N LEU A 164 -4.90 30.32 -12.92
CA LEU A 164 -6.23 29.71 -12.80
C LEU A 164 -6.44 28.69 -13.92
N ILE A 165 -6.89 27.49 -13.56
CA ILE A 165 -7.23 26.40 -14.47
C ILE A 165 -8.69 26.01 -14.21
N GLY A 166 -9.58 26.41 -15.11
CA GLY A 166 -11.02 26.20 -14.96
C GLY A 166 -11.58 25.25 -16.01
N HIS A 167 -12.49 24.36 -15.61
CA HIS A 167 -13.26 23.52 -16.52
C HIS A 167 -14.73 23.95 -16.57
N SER A 168 -15.30 24.14 -17.77
CA SER A 168 -16.72 24.46 -17.94
C SER A 168 -17.14 25.70 -17.15
N LEU A 169 -18.12 25.60 -16.24
CA LEU A 169 -18.49 26.69 -15.33
C LEU A 169 -17.31 27.18 -14.47
N GLY A 170 -16.35 26.32 -14.15
CA GLY A 170 -15.13 26.70 -13.45
C GLY A 170 -14.26 27.66 -14.27
N ALA A 171 -14.26 27.55 -15.60
CA ALA A 171 -13.61 28.54 -16.47
C ALA A 171 -14.31 29.90 -16.38
N SER A 172 -15.64 29.91 -16.27
CA SER A 172 -16.40 31.14 -16.04
C SER A 172 -16.04 31.80 -14.71
N LEU A 173 -15.95 31.03 -13.61
CA LEU A 173 -15.53 31.53 -12.29
C LEU A 173 -14.09 32.03 -12.31
N ALA A 174 -13.19 31.31 -12.98
CA ALA A 174 -11.80 31.70 -13.16
C ALA A 174 -11.66 33.02 -13.93
N THR A 175 -12.44 33.21 -15.00
CA THR A 175 -12.49 34.48 -15.74
C THR A 175 -12.97 35.64 -14.88
N LEU A 176 -13.97 35.43 -14.02
CA LEU A 176 -14.42 36.44 -13.07
C LEU A 176 -13.34 36.81 -12.04
N LEU A 177 -12.64 35.80 -11.48
CA LEU A 177 -11.51 36.00 -10.55
C LEU A 177 -10.33 36.74 -11.19
N ALA A 178 -10.06 36.49 -12.48
CA ALA A 178 -8.98 37.10 -13.22
C ALA A 178 -9.30 38.53 -13.70
N ASN A 179 -10.57 38.95 -13.69
CA ASN A 179 -11.00 40.19 -14.31
C ASN A 179 -11.04 41.35 -13.30
N PRO A 180 -10.18 42.38 -13.44
CA PRO A 180 -10.16 43.52 -12.51
C PRO A 180 -11.36 44.47 -12.66
N ARG A 181 -12.23 44.28 -13.67
CA ARG A 181 -13.35 45.18 -14.01
C ARG A 181 -14.73 44.60 -13.69
N VAL A 182 -14.81 43.35 -13.23
CA VAL A 182 -16.08 42.65 -13.01
C VAL A 182 -16.28 42.41 -11.52
N GLY A 183 -17.00 43.32 -10.87
CA GLY A 183 -17.38 43.20 -9.47
C GLY A 183 -17.33 44.55 -8.76
N GLY A 184 -18.49 45.06 -8.36
CA GLY A 184 -18.54 46.07 -7.31
C GLY A 184 -17.96 45.48 -6.03
N ASP A 185 -17.00 46.20 -5.45
CA ASP A 185 -16.18 45.85 -4.28
C ASP A 185 -15.28 44.59 -4.38
N ARG A 186 -14.04 44.87 -4.82
CA ARG A 186 -12.76 44.24 -4.43
C ARG A 186 -12.61 42.72 -4.61
N THR A 187 -12.14 42.28 -5.78
CA THR A 187 -11.21 41.14 -5.82
C THR A 187 -9.77 41.67 -5.79
N LEU A 188 -9.04 41.49 -4.69
CA LEU A 188 -7.62 41.82 -4.60
C LEU A 188 -6.75 40.82 -5.37
N LEU A 189 -7.30 39.62 -5.61
CA LEU A 189 -6.58 38.51 -6.25
C LEU A 189 -6.22 38.76 -7.73
N SER A 190 -7.04 39.51 -8.48
CA SER A 190 -6.82 39.73 -9.93
C SER A 190 -5.46 40.38 -10.25
N LYS A 191 -4.86 41.09 -9.28
CA LYS A 191 -3.51 41.68 -9.38
C LYS A 191 -2.39 40.62 -9.39
N TYR A 192 -2.66 39.45 -8.83
CA TYR A 192 -1.71 38.35 -8.68
C TYR A 192 -1.96 37.22 -9.68
N VAL A 193 -3.02 37.32 -10.51
CA VAL A 193 -3.30 36.33 -11.55
C VAL A 193 -2.34 36.54 -12.72
N LEU A 194 -1.54 35.53 -13.02
CA LEU A 194 -0.52 35.53 -14.07
C LEU A 194 -1.00 34.88 -15.37
N GLY A 195 -2.00 34.01 -15.33
CA GLY A 195 -2.50 33.31 -16.51
C GLY A 195 -3.79 32.55 -16.25
N LEU A 196 -4.52 32.26 -17.33
CA LEU A 196 -5.78 31.53 -17.30
C LEU A 196 -5.77 30.40 -18.34
N VAL A 197 -6.04 29.17 -17.88
CA VAL A 197 -6.35 28.02 -18.73
C VAL A 197 -7.84 27.72 -18.60
N ALA A 198 -8.56 27.80 -19.71
CA ALA A 198 -9.99 27.58 -19.79
C ALA A 198 -10.29 26.34 -20.63
N ILE A 199 -10.69 25.26 -19.96
CA ILE A 199 -11.01 23.97 -20.56
C ILE A 199 -12.53 23.89 -20.76
N CYS A 200 -12.97 23.69 -21.99
CA CYS A 200 -14.38 23.66 -22.39
C CYS A 200 -15.19 24.84 -21.82
N PRO A 201 -14.76 26.11 -21.99
CA PRO A 201 -15.41 27.25 -21.35
C PRO A 201 -16.85 27.46 -21.84
N SER A 202 -17.75 27.80 -20.93
CA SER A 202 -19.08 28.25 -21.31
C SER A 202 -19.04 29.73 -21.69
N THR A 203 -19.35 30.04 -22.95
CA THR A 203 -19.14 31.38 -23.54
C THR A 203 -20.44 32.13 -23.84
N THR A 204 -21.59 31.45 -23.79
CA THR A 204 -22.88 32.03 -24.19
C THR A 204 -23.88 31.96 -23.04
N PRO A 205 -24.12 33.06 -22.31
CA PRO A 205 -25.20 33.11 -21.33
C PRO A 205 -26.58 33.02 -22.01
N PRO A 206 -27.57 32.37 -21.36
CA PRO A 206 -28.89 32.20 -21.95
C PRO A 206 -29.63 33.54 -22.11
N LEU A 207 -30.35 33.68 -23.22
CA LEU A 207 -31.16 34.87 -23.52
C LEU A 207 -32.27 35.07 -22.48
N LYS A 208 -32.75 36.30 -22.31
CA LYS A 208 -33.76 36.68 -21.30
C LYS A 208 -34.98 35.75 -21.23
N VAL A 209 -35.51 35.32 -22.38
CA VAL A 209 -36.67 34.40 -22.45
C VAL A 209 -36.28 32.99 -21.99
N GLN A 210 -35.13 32.48 -22.43
CA GLN A 210 -34.61 31.17 -22.04
C GLN A 210 -34.28 31.13 -20.53
N ALA A 211 -33.65 32.18 -20.00
CA ALA A 211 -33.36 32.31 -18.58
C ALA A 211 -34.64 32.29 -17.72
N SER A 212 -35.72 32.95 -18.17
CA SER A 212 -37.01 32.93 -17.46
C SER A 212 -37.64 31.53 -17.42
N LEU A 213 -37.59 30.79 -18.54
CA LEU A 213 -38.09 29.42 -18.63
C LEU A 213 -37.26 28.46 -17.76
N LEU A 214 -35.93 28.55 -17.81
CA LEU A 214 -35.02 27.73 -17.00
C LEU A 214 -35.19 27.99 -15.51
N ARG A 215 -35.41 29.24 -15.09
CA ARG A 215 -35.72 29.55 -13.68
C ARG A 215 -36.99 28.87 -13.21
N LYS A 216 -38.08 28.97 -13.97
CA LYS A 216 -39.35 28.31 -13.65
C LYS A 216 -39.17 26.80 -13.53
N LEU A 217 -38.32 26.22 -14.36
CA LEU A 217 -38.02 24.80 -14.36
C LEU A 217 -37.19 24.35 -13.14
N PHE A 218 -36.27 25.19 -12.65
CA PHE A 218 -35.53 24.91 -11.42
C PHE A 218 -36.36 25.06 -10.13
N TYR A 219 -37.62 25.52 -10.21
CA TYR A 219 -38.59 25.43 -9.11
C TYR A 219 -39.29 24.07 -9.01
N LEU A 220 -39.10 23.16 -9.98
CA LEU A 220 -39.63 21.79 -9.87
C LEU A 220 -39.08 21.11 -8.61
N PRO A 221 -39.92 20.35 -7.86
CA PRO A 221 -39.46 19.56 -6.72
C PRO A 221 -38.31 18.61 -7.07
N ASP A 222 -37.35 18.45 -6.15
CA ASP A 222 -36.13 17.67 -6.37
C ASP A 222 -36.43 16.22 -6.79
N PHE A 223 -37.49 15.62 -6.25
CA PHE A 223 -37.88 14.24 -6.57
C PHE A 223 -38.27 14.04 -8.05
N ILE A 224 -38.79 15.06 -8.72
CA ILE A 224 -39.15 14.97 -10.15
C ILE A 224 -37.88 14.93 -11.00
N ILE A 225 -36.91 15.79 -10.66
CA ILE A 225 -35.62 15.82 -11.34
C ILE A 225 -34.83 14.55 -11.05
N ASP A 226 -34.86 14.05 -9.81
CA ASP A 226 -34.25 12.77 -9.42
C ASP A 226 -34.90 11.60 -10.16
N LEU A 227 -36.21 11.60 -10.40
CA LEU A 227 -36.89 10.58 -11.20
C LEU A 227 -36.41 10.59 -12.67
N TRP A 228 -36.25 11.77 -13.27
CA TRP A 228 -35.68 11.88 -14.62
C TRP A 228 -34.22 11.46 -14.68
N ARG A 229 -33.41 11.79 -13.66
CA ARG A 229 -32.02 11.32 -13.56
C ARG A 229 -31.95 9.80 -13.40
N ALA A 230 -32.83 9.22 -12.58
CA ALA A 230 -32.91 7.77 -12.39
C ALA A 230 -33.39 7.06 -13.66
N TRP A 231 -34.30 7.67 -14.42
CA TRP A 231 -34.73 7.16 -15.72
C TRP A 231 -33.58 7.14 -16.73
N ASP A 232 -32.86 8.27 -16.85
CA ASP A 232 -31.68 8.38 -17.72
C ASP A 232 -30.57 7.39 -17.32
N ALA A 233 -30.32 7.23 -16.02
CA ALA A 233 -29.32 6.32 -15.48
C ALA A 233 -29.55 4.83 -15.81
N ARG A 234 -30.77 4.42 -16.21
CA ARG A 234 -31.04 3.05 -16.67
C ARG A 234 -30.28 2.67 -17.93
N GLY A 235 -29.87 3.66 -18.73
CA GLY A 235 -28.99 3.43 -19.89
C GLY A 235 -27.57 3.02 -19.49
N GLY A 236 -27.18 3.13 -18.21
CA GLY A 236 -25.84 2.82 -17.74
C GLY A 236 -24.78 3.60 -18.50
N LEU A 237 -23.79 2.88 -19.03
CA LEU A 237 -22.69 3.44 -19.84
C LEU A 237 -23.17 4.07 -21.16
N GLU A 238 -24.35 3.68 -21.63
CA GLU A 238 -24.98 4.17 -22.86
C GLU A 238 -26.13 5.15 -22.58
N SER A 239 -26.19 5.72 -21.37
CA SER A 239 -27.18 6.75 -21.04
C SER A 239 -26.94 8.04 -21.83
N ARG A 240 -28.02 8.77 -22.12
CA ARG A 240 -27.95 10.02 -22.91
C ARG A 240 -27.11 11.08 -22.20
N SER A 241 -27.15 11.15 -20.87
CA SER A 241 -26.29 12.08 -20.13
C SER A 241 -24.81 11.73 -20.25
N VAL A 242 -24.44 10.44 -20.27
CA VAL A 242 -23.05 10.01 -20.47
C VAL A 242 -22.58 10.35 -21.88
N HIS A 243 -23.32 9.94 -22.91
CA HIS A 243 -22.97 10.25 -24.31
C HIS A 243 -22.82 11.74 -24.58
N ARG A 244 -23.62 12.58 -23.94
CA ARG A 244 -23.52 14.03 -24.11
C ARG A 244 -22.20 14.61 -23.58
N PHE A 245 -21.68 14.07 -22.48
CA PHE A 245 -20.45 14.58 -21.88
C PHE A 245 -19.20 13.97 -22.48
N VAL A 246 -19.21 12.66 -22.75
CA VAL A 246 -18.01 11.95 -23.20
C VAL A 246 -18.03 11.55 -24.67
N GLY A 247 -19.19 11.59 -25.33
CA GLY A 247 -19.40 11.07 -26.70
C GLY A 247 -19.88 9.62 -26.70
N ALA A 248 -20.60 9.22 -27.75
CA ALA A 248 -21.05 7.84 -27.93
C ALA A 248 -19.88 6.87 -28.19
N ASP A 249 -18.85 7.36 -28.87
CA ASP A 249 -17.64 6.60 -29.24
C ASP A 249 -16.57 6.57 -28.14
N ALA A 250 -16.88 7.11 -26.95
CA ALA A 250 -15.96 7.09 -25.81
C ALA A 250 -15.68 5.65 -25.34
N ASP A 251 -14.46 5.43 -24.85
CA ASP A 251 -14.06 4.15 -24.28
C ASP A 251 -14.87 3.82 -23.00
N ALA A 252 -14.90 2.52 -22.65
CA ALA A 252 -15.70 2.03 -21.54
C ALA A 252 -15.28 2.59 -20.17
N GLU A 253 -13.99 2.92 -19.98
CA GLU A 253 -13.46 3.48 -18.75
C GLU A 253 -13.94 4.92 -18.57
N THR A 254 -13.82 5.74 -19.62
CA THR A 254 -14.36 7.11 -19.67
C THR A 254 -15.87 7.15 -19.40
N LYS A 255 -16.64 6.24 -20.01
CA LYS A 255 -18.09 6.13 -19.77
C LYS A 255 -18.41 5.74 -18.32
N ARG A 256 -17.62 4.86 -17.69
CA ARG A 256 -17.78 4.47 -16.28
C ARG A 256 -17.52 5.65 -15.34
N LEU A 257 -16.43 6.39 -15.56
CA LEU A 257 -16.09 7.58 -14.78
C LEU A 257 -17.19 8.65 -14.87
N GLN A 258 -17.69 8.93 -16.07
CA GLN A 258 -18.78 9.89 -16.24
C GLN A 258 -20.10 9.40 -15.61
N THR A 259 -20.39 8.10 -15.64
CA THR A 259 -21.54 7.52 -14.93
C THR A 259 -21.43 7.73 -13.42
N LEU A 260 -20.23 7.55 -12.86
CA LEU A 260 -19.92 7.77 -11.45
C LEU A 260 -20.10 9.25 -11.05
N PHE A 261 -19.55 10.20 -11.81
CA PHE A 261 -19.73 11.64 -11.54
C PHE A 261 -21.20 12.07 -11.67
N ASN A 262 -21.95 11.50 -12.62
CA ASN A 262 -23.39 11.72 -12.73
C ASN A 262 -24.16 11.22 -11.51
N GLY A 263 -23.72 10.11 -10.90
CA GLY A 263 -24.31 9.55 -9.68
C GLY A 263 -24.02 10.37 -8.41
N GLN A 264 -22.83 10.98 -8.33
CA GLN A 264 -22.39 11.79 -7.20
C GLN A 264 -23.02 13.20 -7.16
N SER A 265 -23.38 13.74 -8.32
CA SER A 265 -23.96 15.09 -8.43
C SER A 265 -25.34 15.20 -7.74
N ARG A 266 -25.41 16.02 -6.68
CA ARG A 266 -26.62 16.24 -5.89
C ARG A 266 -27.57 17.21 -6.59
N THR A 267 -28.80 16.77 -6.88
CA THR A 267 -29.86 17.60 -7.48
C THR A 267 -30.08 18.97 -6.81
N PRO A 268 -30.20 19.09 -5.47
CA PRO A 268 -30.40 20.40 -4.83
C PRO A 268 -29.21 21.36 -5.01
N VAL A 269 -27.98 20.84 -5.14
CA VAL A 269 -26.76 21.62 -5.39
C VAL A 269 -26.72 22.07 -6.84
N PHE A 270 -26.89 21.12 -7.77
CA PHE A 270 -26.94 21.39 -9.20
C PHE A 270 -27.94 22.51 -9.53
N LYS A 271 -29.15 22.44 -8.98
CA LYS A 271 -30.19 23.45 -9.21
C LYS A 271 -29.77 24.83 -8.74
N ARG A 272 -29.15 24.94 -7.55
CA ARG A 272 -28.76 26.22 -6.96
C ARG A 272 -27.62 26.87 -7.73
N VAL A 273 -26.58 26.11 -8.08
CA VAL A 273 -25.45 26.62 -8.89
C VAL A 273 -25.93 26.98 -10.30
N ALA A 274 -26.74 26.12 -10.93
CA ALA A 274 -27.28 26.41 -12.26
C ALA A 274 -28.20 27.64 -12.27
N TYR A 275 -29.03 27.81 -11.24
CA TYR A 275 -29.87 28.99 -11.06
C TYR A 275 -29.04 30.25 -10.83
N GLY A 276 -28.00 30.16 -9.99
CA GLY A 276 -27.07 31.24 -9.68
C GLY A 276 -26.24 31.71 -10.88
N ALA A 277 -26.12 30.89 -11.92
CA ALA A 277 -25.46 31.22 -13.19
C ALA A 277 -26.38 31.90 -14.22
N LEU A 278 -27.70 31.93 -13.99
CA LEU A 278 -28.66 32.56 -14.91
C LEU A 278 -28.73 34.08 -14.69
N PRO A 279 -28.77 34.91 -15.76
CA PRO A 279 -28.80 36.37 -15.65
C PRO A 279 -30.08 36.92 -15.00
N THR A 280 -29.98 37.69 -13.92
CA THR A 280 -31.10 38.47 -13.35
C THR A 280 -31.13 39.90 -13.85
N VAL A 281 -29.96 40.48 -14.16
CA VAL A 281 -29.77 41.87 -14.57
C VAL A 281 -29.22 41.90 -16.00
N PHE A 282 -29.75 42.81 -16.81
CA PHE A 282 -29.27 43.08 -18.16
C PHE A 282 -28.85 44.55 -18.25
N LYS A 283 -27.66 44.79 -18.81
CA LYS A 283 -27.04 46.10 -19.00
C LYS A 283 -27.03 46.49 -20.47
N GLU A 284 -26.99 47.79 -20.73
CA GLU A 284 -26.64 48.39 -22.02
C GLU A 284 -25.11 48.56 -22.06
N VAL A 285 -24.46 48.07 -23.12
CA VAL A 285 -23.01 48.26 -23.34
C VAL A 285 -22.82 49.00 -24.65
N VAL A 286 -22.01 50.07 -24.62
CA VAL A 286 -21.65 50.83 -25.81
C VAL A 286 -20.23 50.46 -26.23
N VAL A 287 -20.07 49.91 -27.43
CA VAL A 287 -18.75 49.58 -28.00
C VAL A 287 -18.60 50.30 -29.32
N ASN A 288 -17.54 51.10 -29.46
CA ASN A 288 -17.26 51.91 -30.65
C ASN A 288 -18.45 52.77 -31.13
N GLY A 289 -19.27 53.28 -30.20
CA GLY A 289 -20.45 54.11 -30.50
C GLY A 289 -21.72 53.33 -30.85
N ILE A 290 -21.67 52.00 -30.91
CA ILE A 290 -22.84 51.12 -31.14
C ILE A 290 -23.39 50.66 -29.78
N LYS A 291 -24.68 50.91 -29.53
CA LYS A 291 -25.40 50.48 -28.32
C LYS A 291 -25.86 49.04 -28.47
N PHE A 292 -25.47 48.20 -27.51
CA PHE A 292 -25.94 46.82 -27.39
C PHE A 292 -26.81 46.70 -26.14
N ASP A 293 -28.12 46.52 -26.35
CA ASP A 293 -29.11 46.34 -25.29
C ASP A 293 -29.29 44.87 -24.93
N GLY A 294 -29.56 44.59 -23.65
CA GLY A 294 -29.92 43.24 -23.20
C GLY A 294 -28.74 42.30 -22.95
N ILE A 295 -27.56 42.84 -22.61
CA ILE A 295 -26.38 42.05 -22.25
C ILE A 295 -26.46 41.63 -20.77
N PRO A 296 -26.32 40.35 -20.44
CA PRO A 296 -26.22 39.90 -19.05
C PRO A 296 -25.17 40.62 -18.20
N ALA A 297 -25.53 41.00 -16.97
CA ALA A 297 -24.62 41.68 -16.03
C ALA A 297 -24.15 40.80 -14.86
N ASP A 298 -24.93 39.77 -14.48
CA ASP A 298 -24.70 38.92 -13.30
C ASP A 298 -24.74 37.41 -13.60
N SER A 299 -24.38 37.02 -14.84
CA SER A 299 -24.32 35.63 -15.29
C SER A 299 -22.88 35.15 -15.51
N ILE A 300 -22.74 33.97 -16.14
CA ILE A 300 -21.46 33.56 -16.72
C ILE A 300 -20.89 34.67 -17.64
N PRO A 301 -19.55 34.81 -17.74
CA PRO A 301 -18.88 35.84 -18.52
C PRO A 301 -19.36 35.88 -19.97
N THR A 302 -19.68 37.08 -20.44
CA THR A 302 -19.90 37.35 -21.86
C THR A 302 -18.55 37.61 -22.54
N VAL A 303 -18.55 37.72 -23.87
CA VAL A 303 -17.34 38.06 -24.65
C VAL A 303 -16.65 39.34 -24.13
N PHE A 304 -17.38 40.30 -23.55
CA PHE A 304 -16.80 41.53 -23.00
C PHE A 304 -15.92 41.30 -21.78
N GLU A 305 -16.33 40.39 -20.90
CA GLU A 305 -15.55 40.01 -19.73
C GLU A 305 -14.30 39.22 -20.11
N TRP A 306 -14.39 38.36 -21.14
CA TRP A 306 -13.22 37.68 -21.70
C TRP A 306 -12.23 38.65 -22.37
N LEU A 307 -12.73 39.61 -23.16
CA LEU A 307 -11.91 40.64 -23.82
C LEU A 307 -11.15 41.52 -22.84
N SER A 308 -11.72 41.73 -21.65
CA SER A 308 -11.15 42.57 -20.60
C SER A 308 -9.96 41.92 -19.87
N LEU A 309 -9.68 40.64 -20.09
CA LEU A 309 -8.50 39.97 -19.55
C LEU A 309 -7.23 40.53 -20.19
N ALA A 310 -6.25 40.91 -19.35
CA ALA A 310 -4.95 41.44 -19.76
C ALA A 310 -3.80 40.42 -19.58
N ILE A 311 -4.15 39.18 -19.29
CA ILE A 311 -3.23 38.06 -19.00
C ILE A 311 -3.19 37.08 -20.18
N PRO A 312 -2.19 36.18 -20.25
CA PRO A 312 -2.23 35.00 -21.12
C PRO A 312 -3.47 34.15 -20.88
N VAL A 313 -4.15 33.75 -21.95
CA VAL A 313 -5.34 32.89 -21.95
C VAL A 313 -5.14 31.71 -22.89
N PHE A 314 -5.33 30.49 -22.38
CA PHE A 314 -5.37 29.28 -23.18
C PHE A 314 -6.78 28.69 -23.20
N LEU A 315 -7.42 28.70 -24.37
CA LEU A 315 -8.73 28.10 -24.62
C LEU A 315 -8.56 26.69 -25.18
N ILE A 316 -9.19 25.71 -24.56
CA ILE A 316 -9.11 24.30 -24.97
C ILE A 316 -10.51 23.72 -25.11
N GLY A 317 -10.80 23.03 -26.22
CA GLY A 317 -12.08 22.36 -26.47
C GLY A 317 -11.91 20.94 -27.02
N GLY A 318 -12.96 20.13 -26.94
CA GLY A 318 -13.02 18.81 -27.57
C GLY A 318 -13.83 18.84 -28.88
N GLY A 319 -13.32 18.22 -29.94
CA GLY A 319 -13.98 18.17 -31.25
C GLY A 319 -15.26 17.32 -31.30
N ALA A 320 -15.57 16.57 -30.23
CA ALA A 320 -16.82 15.85 -30.02
C ALA A 320 -17.62 16.42 -28.81
N ASP A 321 -17.31 17.62 -28.35
CA ASP A 321 -18.00 18.25 -27.22
C ASP A 321 -19.40 18.74 -27.63
N GLU A 322 -20.45 18.11 -27.08
CA GLU A 322 -21.85 18.52 -27.29
C GLU A 322 -22.37 19.51 -26.24
N VAL A 323 -21.60 19.77 -25.18
CA VAL A 323 -21.98 20.69 -24.08
C VAL A 323 -21.48 22.10 -24.38
N THR A 324 -20.23 22.20 -24.83
CA THR A 324 -19.60 23.44 -25.30
C THR A 324 -18.99 23.18 -26.67
N PRO A 325 -19.77 23.39 -27.76
CA PRO A 325 -19.33 23.07 -29.11
C PRO A 325 -18.01 23.76 -29.48
N PRO A 326 -17.10 23.09 -30.21
CA PRO A 326 -15.79 23.62 -30.55
C PRO A 326 -15.86 24.96 -31.29
N GLU A 327 -16.89 25.16 -32.13
CA GLU A 327 -17.12 26.40 -32.87
C GLU A 327 -17.31 27.60 -31.93
N SER A 328 -17.87 27.38 -30.74
CA SER A 328 -18.06 28.45 -29.74
C SER A 328 -16.75 28.86 -29.07
N ILE A 329 -15.77 27.96 -29.03
CA ILE A 329 -14.44 28.18 -28.46
C ILE A 329 -13.54 28.85 -29.50
N GLU A 330 -13.62 28.40 -30.76
CA GLU A 330 -12.96 29.04 -31.90
C GLU A 330 -13.43 30.49 -32.07
N ALA A 331 -14.76 30.73 -32.08
CA ALA A 331 -15.31 32.08 -32.16
C ALA A 331 -14.87 32.99 -31.00
N LEU A 332 -14.75 32.45 -29.78
CA LEU A 332 -14.21 33.20 -28.64
C LEU A 332 -12.71 33.50 -28.86
N GLY A 333 -11.94 32.52 -29.32
CA GLY A 333 -10.53 32.65 -29.64
C GLY A 333 -10.26 33.73 -30.68
N GLU A 334 -11.00 33.71 -31.79
CA GLU A 334 -10.95 34.73 -32.85
C GLU A 334 -11.25 36.12 -32.28
N CYS A 335 -12.33 36.26 -31.51
CA CYS A 335 -12.70 37.52 -30.86
C CYS A 335 -11.59 38.06 -29.95
N LEU A 336 -10.92 37.17 -29.19
CA LEU A 336 -9.85 37.53 -28.27
C LEU A 336 -8.52 37.86 -28.98
N SER A 337 -8.31 37.31 -30.19
CA SER A 337 -7.08 37.45 -30.98
C SER A 337 -7.12 38.64 -31.96
N GLY A 338 -8.30 39.02 -32.44
CA GLY A 338 -8.54 40.22 -33.26
C GLY A 338 -8.51 40.04 -34.78
N GLU A 339 -8.64 38.82 -35.31
CA GLU A 339 -8.65 38.53 -36.76
C GLU A 339 -10.10 38.40 -37.33
N SER A 340 -10.32 38.79 -38.60
CA SER A 340 -11.64 38.91 -39.25
C SER A 340 -12.00 37.71 -40.13
N ILE A 341 -13.28 37.32 -40.11
CA ILE A 341 -13.87 36.13 -40.77
C ILE A 341 -13.97 36.27 -42.31
N THR A 342 -13.54 35.24 -43.05
CA THR A 342 -14.09 34.91 -44.40
C THR A 342 -14.39 33.41 -44.50
N PRO A 343 -15.55 32.99 -45.04
CA PRO A 343 -15.97 31.58 -45.02
C PRO A 343 -15.48 30.83 -46.26
N SER A 344 -14.81 29.68 -46.08
CA SER A 344 -14.69 28.70 -47.16
C SER A 344 -14.77 27.26 -46.66
N ASN A 345 -15.74 26.55 -47.24
CA ASN A 345 -15.94 25.11 -47.18
C ASN A 345 -14.69 24.34 -47.65
N SER A 346 -14.16 23.43 -46.82
CA SER A 346 -13.82 22.06 -47.25
C SER A 346 -13.34 21.22 -46.07
N SER A 347 -13.99 20.07 -45.92
CA SER A 347 -13.53 18.93 -45.15
C SER A 347 -12.19 18.40 -45.68
N ALA A 348 -11.29 18.08 -44.75
CA ALA A 348 -10.02 17.36 -44.92
C ALA A 348 -8.86 18.13 -45.57
N ALA A 349 -8.05 18.82 -44.75
CA ALA A 349 -6.58 18.72 -44.75
C ALA A 349 -5.94 19.76 -43.79
N ARG A 350 -4.88 19.29 -43.11
CA ARG A 350 -3.67 20.00 -42.67
C ARG A 350 -3.70 20.93 -41.44
N LEU A 351 -2.85 20.53 -40.49
CA LEU A 351 -1.85 21.42 -39.87
C LEU A 351 -1.20 22.28 -40.98
N GLU A 352 -1.70 23.49 -41.17
CA GLU A 352 -0.92 24.57 -41.78
C GLU A 352 -0.95 25.76 -40.83
N THR A 353 0.19 25.93 -40.18
CA THR A 353 0.64 27.13 -39.50
C THR A 353 0.59 28.33 -40.45
N THR A 354 -0.28 29.30 -40.21
CA THR A 354 -0.23 30.59 -40.91
C THR A 354 0.68 31.59 -40.17
N ASN A 355 1.96 31.48 -40.53
CA ASN A 355 3.00 32.49 -40.75
C ASN A 355 2.86 33.91 -40.17
N ALA A 356 3.77 34.22 -39.24
CA ALA A 356 4.99 34.96 -39.63
C ALA A 356 6.20 34.24 -39.01
N PRO A 357 7.33 34.07 -39.73
CA PRO A 357 8.50 33.41 -39.19
C PRO A 357 9.15 34.35 -38.18
N ALA A 358 8.74 34.25 -36.91
CA ALA A 358 9.76 34.31 -35.88
C ALA A 358 10.68 33.14 -36.22
N GLN A 359 11.92 33.45 -36.63
CA GLN A 359 12.93 32.43 -36.83
C GLN A 359 12.84 31.41 -35.69
N PRO A 360 12.97 30.10 -35.96
CA PRO A 360 13.20 29.16 -34.89
C PRO A 360 14.46 29.65 -34.18
N GLN A 361 14.28 30.33 -33.05
CA GLN A 361 15.34 30.48 -32.10
C GLN A 361 15.65 29.03 -31.73
N ASN A 362 16.71 28.54 -32.35
CA ASN A 362 17.48 27.40 -31.91
C ASN A 362 17.41 27.38 -30.37
N PRO A 363 17.00 26.29 -29.71
CA PRO A 363 17.03 26.23 -28.25
C PRO A 363 18.44 26.49 -27.66
N ARG A 364 19.46 26.58 -28.52
CA ARG A 364 20.80 27.10 -28.22
C ARG A 364 20.92 28.61 -27.97
N SER A 365 19.87 29.44 -28.09
CA SER A 365 19.99 30.89 -27.81
C SER A 365 19.53 31.35 -26.43
N SER A 366 19.17 30.43 -25.53
CA SER A 366 19.25 30.68 -24.09
C SER A 366 20.17 29.65 -23.42
N ALA A 367 21.35 29.47 -24.02
CA ALA A 367 22.55 29.11 -23.28
C ALA A 367 23.00 30.27 -22.37
N ASP A 368 22.05 30.90 -21.68
CA ASP A 368 22.33 31.78 -20.57
C ASP A 368 22.50 30.87 -19.38
N ASN A 369 23.76 30.78 -18.96
CA ASN A 369 24.23 30.41 -17.63
C ASN A 369 23.11 29.89 -16.70
N PRO A 370 23.16 28.61 -16.28
CA PRO A 370 22.13 28.00 -15.42
C PRO A 370 21.86 28.74 -14.09
N ALA A 371 22.69 29.75 -13.78
CA ALA A 371 22.53 30.76 -12.74
C ALA A 371 21.44 31.84 -12.98
N THR A 372 20.84 31.93 -14.17
CA THR A 372 19.92 33.04 -14.53
C THR A 372 18.47 32.68 -14.21
N ILE A 373 17.92 33.27 -13.14
CA ILE A 373 16.55 33.02 -12.70
C ILE A 373 15.54 33.64 -13.69
N PRO A 374 14.58 32.88 -14.27
CA PRO A 374 13.61 33.41 -15.21
C PRO A 374 12.76 34.52 -14.58
N PRO A 375 12.44 35.58 -15.35
CA PRO A 375 11.64 36.70 -14.85
C PRO A 375 10.22 36.24 -14.50
N LEU A 376 9.66 36.86 -13.45
CA LEU A 376 8.29 36.64 -13.02
C LEU A 376 7.52 37.97 -13.11
N PRO A 377 6.96 38.30 -14.30
CA PRO A 377 6.29 39.57 -14.50
C PRO A 377 4.96 39.59 -13.73
N LEU A 378 4.67 40.70 -13.05
CA LEU A 378 3.40 40.92 -12.33
C LEU A 378 2.18 40.83 -13.27
N HIS A 379 2.34 41.21 -14.54
CA HIS A 379 1.33 41.07 -15.59
C HIS A 379 2.01 40.60 -16.89
N PRO A 380 2.03 39.28 -17.17
CA PRO A 380 2.59 38.77 -18.41
C PRO A 380 1.82 39.32 -19.62
N LYS A 381 2.50 39.41 -20.78
CA LYS A 381 1.89 39.94 -22.00
C LYS A 381 0.67 39.10 -22.39
N LYS A 382 -0.46 39.74 -22.67
CA LYS A 382 -1.66 39.06 -23.19
C LYS A 382 -1.31 38.27 -24.46
N VAL A 383 -1.49 36.95 -24.37
CA VAL A 383 -1.37 35.99 -25.47
C VAL A 383 -2.61 35.11 -25.42
N VAL A 384 -3.25 34.88 -26.55
CA VAL A 384 -4.42 34.00 -26.65
C VAL A 384 -4.02 32.81 -27.48
N LYS A 385 -4.12 31.62 -26.89
CA LYS A 385 -3.93 30.35 -27.60
C LYS A 385 -5.26 29.62 -27.61
N THR A 386 -5.64 29.07 -28.75
CA THR A 386 -6.86 28.27 -28.90
C THR A 386 -6.49 26.92 -29.46
N LEU A 387 -7.04 25.85 -28.88
CA LEU A 387 -6.82 24.48 -29.34
C LEU A 387 -8.11 23.66 -29.26
N ILE A 388 -8.49 23.04 -30.37
CA ILE A 388 -9.53 22.01 -30.41
C ILE A 388 -8.86 20.64 -30.53
N MET A 389 -9.00 19.82 -29.50
CA MET A 389 -8.53 18.43 -29.54
C MET A 389 -9.41 17.62 -30.50
N PRO A 390 -8.83 16.82 -31.40
CA PRO A 390 -9.61 16.07 -32.38
C PRO A 390 -10.53 15.04 -31.73
N LYS A 391 -11.57 14.60 -32.46
CA LYS A 391 -12.43 13.49 -32.03
C LYS A 391 -11.55 12.25 -31.71
N PRO A 392 -11.83 11.49 -30.62
CA PRO A 392 -13.05 11.50 -29.82
C PRO A 392 -13.05 12.45 -28.60
N ALA A 393 -12.12 13.40 -28.49
CA ALA A 393 -12.08 14.33 -27.36
C ALA A 393 -13.39 15.13 -27.24
N SER A 394 -14.00 15.12 -26.06
CA SER A 394 -15.32 15.68 -25.76
C SER A 394 -15.28 16.49 -24.47
N HIS A 395 -16.42 16.84 -23.86
CA HIS A 395 -16.44 17.65 -22.64
C HIS A 395 -15.68 17.01 -21.45
N GLY A 396 -15.55 15.68 -21.46
CA GLY A 396 -14.83 14.89 -20.47
C GLY A 396 -13.31 14.82 -20.63
N LEU A 397 -12.72 15.59 -21.56
CA LEU A 397 -11.32 15.47 -21.97
C LEU A 397 -10.28 15.57 -20.83
N LEU A 398 -10.64 16.17 -19.67
CA LEU A 398 -9.77 16.31 -18.50
C LEU A 398 -9.59 15.02 -17.67
N TYR A 399 -10.51 14.06 -17.77
CA TYR A 399 -10.44 12.78 -17.03
C TYR A 399 -10.51 11.56 -17.96
N THR A 400 -10.68 11.76 -19.27
CA THR A 400 -10.52 10.70 -20.27
C THR A 400 -9.05 10.24 -20.33
N PRO A 401 -8.75 8.95 -20.15
CA PRO A 401 -7.38 8.44 -20.05
C PRO A 401 -6.48 8.78 -21.25
N THR A 402 -7.05 8.90 -22.44
CA THR A 402 -6.29 9.18 -23.68
C THR A 402 -5.99 10.67 -23.90
N THR A 403 -6.83 11.57 -23.39
CA THR A 403 -6.69 13.02 -23.64
C THR A 403 -6.13 13.76 -22.44
N ALA A 404 -6.34 13.28 -21.21
CA ALA A 404 -5.88 13.96 -20.01
C ALA A 404 -4.34 14.13 -19.91
N PRO A 405 -3.50 13.15 -20.32
CA PRO A 405 -2.05 13.34 -20.36
C PRO A 405 -1.63 14.38 -21.40
N VAL A 406 -2.18 14.31 -22.61
CA VAL A 406 -1.92 15.27 -23.70
C VAL A 406 -2.31 16.68 -23.27
N LEU A 407 -3.46 16.82 -22.60
CA LEU A 407 -3.93 18.07 -22.04
C LEU A 407 -2.96 18.64 -21.00
N ALA A 408 -2.42 17.82 -20.11
CA ALA A 408 -1.45 18.26 -19.12
C ALA A 408 -0.15 18.76 -19.75
N GLY A 409 0.36 18.09 -20.79
CA GLY A 409 1.51 18.54 -21.57
C GLY A 409 1.28 19.90 -22.23
N LEU A 410 0.16 20.05 -22.93
CA LEU A 410 -0.23 21.32 -23.56
C LEU A 410 -0.36 22.47 -22.56
N ILE A 411 -0.91 22.19 -21.38
CA ILE A 411 -1.01 23.17 -20.29
C ILE A 411 0.38 23.53 -19.80
N SER A 412 1.22 22.55 -19.49
CA SER A 412 2.61 22.75 -19.06
C SER A 412 3.39 23.63 -20.05
N ASP A 413 3.32 23.33 -21.34
CA ASP A 413 3.94 24.11 -22.42
C ASP A 413 3.45 25.56 -22.44
N PHE A 414 2.14 25.76 -22.32
CA PHE A 414 1.56 27.10 -22.29
C PHE A 414 2.06 27.89 -21.07
N LEU A 415 2.10 27.26 -19.91
CA LEU A 415 2.56 27.88 -18.66
C LEU A 415 4.04 28.26 -18.73
N ALA A 416 4.89 27.35 -19.21
CA ALA A 416 6.32 27.58 -19.38
C ALA A 416 6.62 28.73 -20.37
N ASN A 417 5.95 28.74 -21.53
CA ASN A 417 6.29 29.65 -22.62
C ASN A 417 5.58 31.01 -22.56
N HIS A 418 4.37 31.07 -21.99
CA HIS A 418 3.54 32.28 -22.04
C HIS A 418 3.24 32.89 -20.67
N VAL A 419 3.41 32.14 -19.57
CA VAL A 419 3.21 32.68 -18.21
C VAL A 419 4.56 33.00 -17.54
N THR A 420 5.40 31.98 -17.31
CA THR A 420 6.77 32.17 -16.81
C THR A 420 7.61 30.92 -17.04
N GLY A 421 8.86 31.11 -17.46
CA GLY A 421 9.84 30.02 -17.59
C GLY A 421 10.13 29.29 -16.28
N ARG A 422 9.74 29.87 -15.13
CA ARG A 422 9.84 29.18 -13.84
C ARG A 422 8.92 27.96 -13.71
N LEU A 423 7.87 27.87 -14.53
CA LEU A 423 6.98 26.70 -14.58
C LEU A 423 7.48 25.62 -15.55
N ALA A 424 8.61 25.86 -16.25
CA ALA A 424 9.24 24.85 -17.09
C ALA A 424 9.98 23.83 -16.21
N LEU A 425 9.56 22.56 -16.28
CA LEU A 425 10.20 21.47 -15.55
C LEU A 425 11.68 21.34 -15.94
N SER A 426 11.98 21.47 -17.23
CA SER A 426 13.35 21.46 -17.75
C SER A 426 14.26 22.50 -17.09
N TRP A 427 13.78 23.74 -16.90
CA TRP A 427 14.52 24.78 -16.19
C TRP A 427 14.66 24.46 -14.69
N GLN A 428 13.59 24.03 -14.03
CA GLN A 428 13.66 23.70 -12.59
C GLN A 428 14.68 22.59 -12.34
N LEU A 429 14.68 21.54 -13.15
CA LEU A 429 15.64 20.45 -13.07
C LEU A 429 17.07 20.91 -13.34
N GLN A 430 17.27 21.79 -14.32
CA GLN A 430 18.57 22.43 -14.55
C GLN A 430 19.03 23.24 -13.34
N TYR A 431 18.14 24.01 -12.71
CA TYR A 431 18.44 24.80 -11.51
C TYR A 431 18.84 23.93 -10.32
N LEU A 432 18.11 22.84 -10.10
CA LEU A 432 18.30 21.93 -8.96
C LEU A 432 19.52 21.01 -9.10
N CYS A 433 19.95 20.70 -10.32
CA CYS A 433 21.09 19.81 -10.58
C CYS A 433 22.47 20.50 -10.54
N GLN A 434 22.57 21.76 -10.10
CA GLN A 434 23.82 22.53 -10.16
C GLN A 434 24.70 22.46 -8.89
N ASP A 435 24.13 22.22 -7.71
CA ASP A 435 24.88 22.25 -6.45
C ASP A 435 24.63 21.01 -5.58
N GLY A 436 25.55 20.05 -5.64
CA GLY A 436 25.56 18.90 -4.73
C GLY A 436 26.82 18.04 -4.81
N LYS A 437 27.72 18.18 -3.83
CA LYS A 437 28.89 17.26 -3.62
C LYS A 437 28.49 15.78 -3.48
N TRP A 438 27.23 15.48 -3.17
CA TRP A 438 26.67 14.12 -3.05
C TRP A 438 26.26 13.50 -4.40
N ASP A 439 26.12 14.29 -5.46
CA ASP A 439 25.59 13.83 -6.76
C ASP A 439 26.67 13.19 -7.67
N VAL A 440 27.95 13.40 -7.36
CA VAL A 440 29.08 13.03 -8.23
C VAL A 440 29.35 11.52 -8.27
N LYS A 441 29.38 10.82 -7.12
CA LYS A 441 29.65 9.36 -7.09
C LYS A 441 28.54 8.53 -7.74
N ASN A 442 27.29 8.94 -7.59
CA ASN A 442 26.14 8.27 -8.22
C ASN A 442 26.06 8.60 -9.73
N LEU A 443 26.45 9.81 -10.12
CA LEU A 443 26.56 10.22 -11.52
C LEU A 443 27.63 9.42 -12.26
N GLU A 444 28.83 9.23 -11.71
CA GLU A 444 29.89 8.43 -12.34
C GLU A 444 29.45 6.97 -12.57
N LYS A 445 28.82 6.36 -11.57
CA LYS A 445 28.27 5.01 -11.68
C LYS A 445 27.15 4.95 -12.73
N TRP A 446 26.27 5.95 -12.76
CA TRP A 446 25.20 6.04 -13.74
C TRP A 446 25.73 6.27 -15.16
N GLN A 447 26.79 7.07 -15.35
CA GLN A 447 27.44 7.32 -16.64
C GLN A 447 28.07 6.04 -17.19
N LYS A 448 28.71 5.23 -16.33
CA LYS A 448 29.29 3.93 -16.68
C LYS A 448 28.26 2.85 -17.04
N VAL A 449 26.99 3.02 -16.67
CA VAL A 449 25.92 2.07 -17.03
C VAL A 449 25.47 2.34 -18.45
N GLU A 450 25.35 1.28 -19.25
CA GLU A 450 24.85 1.38 -20.62
C GLU A 450 23.44 2.01 -20.64
N PRO A 451 23.20 3.03 -21.49
CA PRO A 451 21.91 3.70 -21.61
C PRO A 451 20.70 2.78 -21.78
N VAL A 452 20.75 1.87 -22.76
CA VAL A 452 19.64 1.03 -23.23
C VAL A 452 20.17 -0.36 -23.54
N SER A 453 19.45 -1.41 -23.15
CA SER A 453 19.79 -2.80 -23.39
C SER A 453 19.52 -3.25 -24.83
N GLU A 454 19.98 -4.46 -25.16
CA GLU A 454 19.45 -5.21 -26.30
C GLU A 454 17.97 -5.59 -26.10
N GLN A 455 17.31 -6.07 -27.16
CA GLN A 455 15.89 -6.40 -27.12
C GLN A 455 15.61 -7.66 -26.29
N ILE A 456 14.62 -7.58 -25.41
CA ILE A 456 14.30 -8.59 -24.40
C ILE A 456 12.93 -9.20 -24.73
N GLY A 457 12.92 -10.51 -25.03
CA GLY A 457 11.73 -11.27 -25.42
C GLY A 457 10.93 -10.70 -26.59
N GLY A 458 11.58 -9.92 -27.47
CA GLY A 458 10.91 -9.24 -28.59
C GLY A 458 9.98 -8.09 -28.19
N VAL A 459 9.88 -7.74 -26.90
CA VAL A 459 8.92 -6.77 -26.39
C VAL A 459 9.60 -5.56 -25.75
N PHE A 460 10.65 -5.79 -24.96
CA PHE A 460 11.21 -4.74 -24.09
C PHE A 460 12.61 -4.32 -24.47
N ARG A 461 12.99 -3.11 -24.04
CA ARG A 461 14.38 -2.71 -23.80
C ARG A 461 14.49 -2.12 -22.40
N ALA A 462 15.37 -2.67 -21.57
CA ALA A 462 15.66 -2.13 -20.25
C ALA A 462 16.61 -0.93 -20.39
N MET A 463 16.33 0.18 -19.70
CA MET A 463 17.17 1.38 -19.78
C MET A 463 17.45 1.98 -18.40
N LYS A 464 18.51 2.79 -18.29
CA LYS A 464 18.75 3.64 -17.11
C LYS A 464 17.88 4.90 -17.20
N THR A 465 17.53 5.49 -16.05
CA THR A 465 16.75 6.74 -16.00
C THR A 465 17.48 7.84 -16.76
N LEU A 466 16.78 8.66 -17.55
CA LEU A 466 17.33 9.82 -18.26
C LEU A 466 17.68 10.95 -17.29
N ARG A 467 18.51 11.93 -17.69
CA ARG A 467 18.75 13.15 -16.91
C ARG A 467 18.56 14.37 -17.80
N GLN A 468 17.91 15.43 -17.29
CA GLN A 468 17.68 16.65 -18.09
C GLN A 468 18.98 17.33 -18.55
N VAL A 469 20.01 17.25 -17.72
CA VAL A 469 21.28 17.99 -17.88
C VAL A 469 22.41 17.15 -18.47
N ASP A 470 22.17 15.88 -18.78
CA ASP A 470 23.23 15.01 -19.33
C ASP A 470 23.41 15.22 -20.84
N GLU A 471 24.66 15.23 -21.30
CA GLU A 471 24.98 15.48 -22.71
C GLU A 471 24.66 14.30 -23.63
N THR A 472 24.50 13.08 -23.08
CA THR A 472 24.46 11.83 -23.86
C THR A 472 23.20 11.00 -23.66
N HIS A 473 22.54 11.12 -22.51
CA HIS A 473 21.34 10.36 -22.12
C HIS A 473 20.29 11.26 -21.45
N CYS A 474 19.91 12.30 -22.20
CA CYS A 474 18.78 13.20 -21.93
C CYS A 474 17.63 12.95 -22.94
N PRO A 475 16.41 13.44 -22.67
CA PRO A 475 15.25 13.16 -23.51
C PRO A 475 15.43 13.49 -25.00
N GLU A 476 16.07 14.62 -25.33
CA GLU A 476 16.30 15.05 -26.72
C GLU A 476 17.21 14.08 -27.47
N VAL A 477 18.43 13.87 -26.98
CA VAL A 477 19.41 12.94 -27.57
C VAL A 477 18.90 11.50 -27.60
N PHE A 478 18.18 11.10 -26.55
CA PHE A 478 17.58 9.77 -26.49
C PHE A 478 16.55 9.57 -27.60
N THR A 479 15.70 10.56 -27.82
CA THR A 479 14.62 10.47 -28.80
C THR A 479 15.14 10.47 -30.23
N GLU A 480 16.17 11.27 -30.51
CA GLU A 480 16.88 11.22 -31.80
C GLU A 480 17.48 9.83 -32.08
N ARG A 481 18.04 9.19 -31.05
CA ARG A 481 18.74 7.91 -31.18
C ARG A 481 17.82 6.69 -31.16
N TRP A 482 16.74 6.73 -30.37
CA TRP A 482 15.91 5.55 -30.07
C TRP A 482 14.44 5.70 -30.47
N GLY A 483 13.96 6.88 -30.87
CA GLY A 483 12.56 7.12 -31.24
C GLY A 483 12.07 6.32 -32.45
N GLY A 484 12.99 5.76 -33.24
CA GLY A 484 12.67 4.79 -34.29
C GLY A 484 12.22 3.42 -33.77
N VAL A 485 12.73 3.00 -32.60
CA VAL A 485 12.56 1.64 -32.04
C VAL A 485 11.69 1.66 -30.78
N ILE A 486 11.98 2.54 -29.82
CA ILE A 486 11.23 2.64 -28.56
C ILE A 486 10.08 3.62 -28.78
N LYS A 487 8.84 3.16 -28.64
CA LYS A 487 7.63 3.97 -28.88
C LYS A 487 6.87 4.34 -27.61
N ASP A 488 7.15 3.63 -26.52
CA ASP A 488 6.57 3.86 -25.21
C ASP A 488 7.65 3.59 -24.14
N ILE A 489 7.68 4.41 -23.09
CA ILE A 489 8.55 4.27 -21.91
C ILE A 489 7.68 4.08 -20.67
N ILE A 490 7.95 3.02 -19.91
CA ILE A 490 7.37 2.78 -18.59
C ILE A 490 8.42 3.12 -17.53
N ASP A 491 8.18 4.20 -16.81
CA ASP A 491 8.97 4.62 -15.66
C ASP A 491 8.44 3.97 -14.39
N ILE A 492 9.17 2.97 -13.90
CA ILE A 492 8.81 2.26 -12.68
C ILE A 492 9.38 2.89 -11.40
N SER A 493 10.00 4.08 -11.47
CA SER A 493 10.55 4.77 -10.28
C SER A 493 9.47 5.35 -9.38
N HIS A 494 9.71 5.33 -8.06
CA HIS A 494 8.80 5.92 -7.07
C HIS A 494 8.81 7.44 -7.17
N ASP A 495 10.01 8.02 -7.25
CA ASP A 495 10.24 9.46 -7.30
C ASP A 495 9.86 10.05 -8.66
N ASN A 496 9.64 11.36 -8.71
CA ASN A 496 9.45 12.06 -9.98
C ASN A 496 10.71 11.95 -10.86
N PRO A 497 10.57 11.88 -12.19
CA PRO A 497 11.71 11.79 -13.08
C PRO A 497 12.61 13.02 -12.95
N VAL A 498 13.92 12.81 -12.98
CA VAL A 498 14.96 13.86 -12.98
C VAL A 498 15.19 14.46 -14.38
N TYR A 499 14.17 14.34 -15.23
CA TYR A 499 14.12 14.79 -16.61
C TYR A 499 12.68 15.13 -16.96
N ASP A 500 12.48 15.98 -17.97
CA ASP A 500 11.16 16.33 -18.47
C ASP A 500 10.66 15.26 -19.46
N PRO A 501 9.61 14.49 -19.13
CA PRO A 501 9.08 13.47 -20.03
C PRO A 501 8.50 14.04 -21.32
N GLN A 502 8.11 15.33 -21.37
CA GLN A 502 7.56 15.94 -22.58
C GLN A 502 8.58 15.97 -23.72
N GLY A 503 9.88 16.01 -23.39
CA GLY A 503 10.95 15.88 -24.38
C GLY A 503 10.93 14.54 -25.14
N LEU A 504 10.33 13.49 -24.56
CA LEU A 504 10.15 12.19 -25.21
C LEU A 504 8.95 12.20 -26.17
N GLU A 505 7.87 12.86 -25.78
CA GLU A 505 6.65 12.98 -26.59
C GLU A 505 6.91 13.76 -27.88
N ALA A 506 7.81 14.75 -27.82
CA ALA A 506 8.25 15.53 -28.98
C ALA A 506 8.84 14.70 -30.13
N GLY A 507 9.38 13.51 -29.86
CA GLY A 507 9.73 12.54 -30.91
C GLY A 507 8.96 11.23 -30.82
N SER A 508 7.67 11.35 -30.53
CA SER A 508 6.65 10.28 -30.66
C SER A 508 6.80 9.10 -29.69
N ILE A 509 7.55 9.26 -28.60
CA ILE A 509 7.66 8.28 -27.52
C ILE A 509 6.69 8.66 -26.40
N ARG A 510 5.74 7.78 -26.08
CA ARG A 510 4.78 8.02 -24.96
C ARG A 510 5.41 7.66 -23.62
N TYR A 511 5.18 8.48 -22.60
CA TYR A 511 5.67 8.22 -21.25
C TYR A 511 4.54 7.71 -20.32
N HIS A 512 4.82 6.63 -19.59
CA HIS A 512 3.89 5.98 -18.66
C HIS A 512 4.55 5.88 -17.27
N LYS A 513 3.96 6.51 -16.26
CA LYS A 513 4.45 6.42 -14.87
C LYS A 513 3.78 5.25 -14.14
N PHE A 514 4.59 4.33 -13.60
CA PHE A 514 4.14 3.20 -12.79
C PHE A 514 4.94 3.14 -11.48
N PRO A 515 4.59 3.98 -10.48
CA PRO A 515 5.47 4.20 -9.34
C PRO A 515 5.51 2.98 -8.41
N THR A 516 6.71 2.47 -8.12
CA THR A 516 6.92 1.28 -7.27
C THR A 516 8.02 1.53 -6.25
N VAL A 517 7.92 0.90 -5.07
CA VAL A 517 8.85 1.09 -3.96
C VAL A 517 10.25 0.59 -4.34
N SER A 518 11.30 1.29 -3.88
CA SER A 518 12.70 0.96 -4.19
C SER A 518 13.22 -0.13 -3.26
N LYS A 519 14.19 -0.91 -3.74
CA LYS A 519 14.94 -1.95 -2.99
C LYS A 519 14.14 -3.16 -2.46
N VAL A 520 12.85 -3.26 -2.73
CA VAL A 520 12.01 -4.42 -2.38
C VAL A 520 11.43 -5.03 -3.65
N PRO A 521 11.30 -6.37 -3.76
CA PRO A 521 10.61 -7.00 -4.87
C PRO A 521 9.16 -6.51 -5.02
N PRO A 522 8.68 -6.22 -6.25
CA PRO A 522 7.30 -5.83 -6.52
C PRO A 522 6.28 -6.90 -6.12
N SER A 523 5.25 -6.52 -5.35
CA SER A 523 4.16 -7.41 -4.92
C SER A 523 3.34 -7.97 -6.10
N ASP A 524 2.59 -9.05 -5.89
CA ASP A 524 1.80 -9.68 -6.95
C ASP A 524 0.75 -8.72 -7.55
N VAL A 525 0.20 -7.82 -6.74
CA VAL A 525 -0.73 -6.77 -7.20
C VAL A 525 -0.01 -5.78 -8.12
N GLU A 526 1.22 -5.38 -7.78
CA GLU A 526 2.05 -4.51 -8.63
C GLU A 526 2.50 -5.22 -9.91
N VAL A 527 2.86 -6.50 -9.84
CA VAL A 527 3.20 -7.33 -11.01
C VAL A 527 2.01 -7.43 -11.95
N LYS A 528 0.83 -7.77 -11.44
CA LYS A 528 -0.40 -7.81 -12.23
C LYS A 528 -0.71 -6.46 -12.87
N GLY A 529 -0.61 -5.37 -12.09
CA GLY A 529 -0.83 -4.02 -12.60
C GLY A 529 0.15 -3.62 -13.71
N PHE A 530 1.42 -4.03 -13.59
CA PHE A 530 2.43 -3.81 -14.62
C PHE A 530 2.13 -4.63 -15.89
N ILE A 531 1.75 -5.90 -15.75
CA ILE A 531 1.38 -6.75 -16.89
C ILE A 531 0.16 -6.20 -17.62
N ASP A 532 -0.89 -5.81 -16.89
CA ASP A 532 -2.09 -5.19 -17.45
C ASP A 532 -1.74 -3.89 -18.20
N LEU A 533 -0.82 -3.08 -17.66
CA LEU A 533 -0.33 -1.87 -18.32
C LEU A 533 0.44 -2.20 -19.60
N VAL A 534 1.36 -3.16 -19.58
CA VAL A 534 2.12 -3.56 -20.78
C VAL A 534 1.18 -4.13 -21.85
N ASP A 535 0.21 -4.97 -21.49
CA ASP A 535 -0.75 -5.53 -22.44
C ASP A 535 -1.58 -4.42 -23.11
N LYS A 536 -2.00 -3.40 -22.34
CA LYS A 536 -2.65 -2.20 -22.88
C LYS A 536 -1.74 -1.43 -23.84
N VAL A 537 -0.49 -1.16 -23.42
CA VAL A 537 0.51 -0.45 -24.24
C VAL A 537 0.77 -1.19 -25.55
N ARG A 538 0.93 -2.52 -25.53
CA ARG A 538 1.17 -3.32 -26.73
C ARG A 538 -0.03 -3.36 -27.67
N ALA A 539 -1.24 -3.46 -27.13
CA ALA A 539 -2.46 -3.38 -27.93
C ALA A 539 -2.57 -2.03 -28.64
N ASP A 540 -2.17 -0.94 -27.96
CA ASP A 540 -2.15 0.40 -28.55
C ASP A 540 -1.01 0.58 -29.55
N GLN A 541 0.19 0.04 -29.28
CA GLN A 541 1.32 0.05 -30.23
C GLN A 541 0.96 -0.64 -31.54
N LYS A 542 0.24 -1.77 -31.49
CA LYS A 542 -0.20 -2.46 -32.71
C LYS A 542 -1.10 -1.59 -33.59
N LYS A 543 -2.08 -0.90 -32.98
CA LYS A 543 -2.96 0.03 -33.69
C LYS A 543 -2.19 1.22 -34.26
N ARG A 544 -1.24 1.76 -33.49
CA ARG A 544 -0.39 2.88 -33.91
C ARG A 544 0.56 2.48 -35.03
N ALA A 545 1.13 1.28 -34.97
CA ALA A 545 2.01 0.77 -36.02
C ALA A 545 1.31 0.74 -37.37
N GLU A 546 0.03 0.32 -37.40
CA GLU A 546 -0.81 0.33 -38.60
C GLU A 546 -1.15 1.76 -39.06
N SER A 547 -1.50 2.67 -38.14
CA SER A 547 -1.91 4.03 -38.50
C SER A 547 -0.75 4.98 -38.85
N GLU A 548 0.39 4.80 -38.19
CA GLU A 548 1.60 5.62 -38.30
C GLU A 548 2.68 4.96 -39.17
N ASN A 549 2.37 3.80 -39.77
CA ASN A 549 3.20 3.05 -40.71
C ASN A 549 4.61 2.72 -40.15
N TRP A 550 4.65 2.15 -38.94
CA TRP A 550 5.90 1.71 -38.29
C TRP A 550 6.41 0.41 -38.94
N GLY A 551 7.74 0.17 -38.87
CA GLY A 551 8.30 -1.13 -39.21
C GLY A 551 8.06 -2.19 -38.12
N ASP A 552 8.37 -3.46 -38.39
CA ASP A 552 8.09 -4.58 -37.47
C ASP A 552 8.92 -4.58 -36.17
N ASN A 553 9.92 -3.71 -36.06
CA ASN A 553 10.87 -3.68 -34.95
C ASN A 553 10.63 -2.47 -34.02
N TYR A 554 9.63 -2.57 -33.15
CA TYR A 554 9.35 -1.61 -32.09
C TYR A 554 9.31 -2.28 -30.70
N ALA A 555 9.63 -1.53 -29.65
CA ALA A 555 9.74 -2.02 -28.29
C ALA A 555 9.19 -1.04 -27.24
N VAL A 556 8.96 -1.56 -26.03
CA VAL A 556 8.63 -0.79 -24.83
C VAL A 556 9.91 -0.60 -24.00
N GLY A 557 10.30 0.64 -23.77
CA GLY A 557 11.39 0.99 -22.86
C GLY A 557 10.92 0.88 -21.42
N VAL A 558 11.69 0.25 -20.53
CA VAL A 558 11.35 0.18 -19.10
C VAL A 558 12.53 0.60 -18.27
N HIS A 559 12.33 1.54 -17.35
CA HIS A 559 13.42 2.01 -16.49
C HIS A 559 13.03 2.20 -15.03
N CYS A 560 13.99 1.85 -14.18
CA CYS A 560 14.17 2.45 -12.86
C CYS A 560 15.46 3.28 -12.90
N HIS A 561 16.09 3.55 -11.75
CA HIS A 561 17.32 4.34 -11.70
C HIS A 561 18.44 3.81 -12.63
N TYR A 562 18.74 2.51 -12.59
CA TYR A 562 19.80 1.89 -13.41
C TYR A 562 19.30 0.82 -14.41
N GLY A 563 18.06 0.36 -14.28
CA GLY A 563 17.49 -0.66 -15.18
C GLY A 563 17.97 -2.10 -14.92
N PHE A 564 18.23 -2.48 -13.66
CA PHE A 564 18.69 -3.84 -13.29
C PHE A 564 17.66 -4.62 -12.48
N ASN A 565 17.66 -4.55 -11.15
CA ASN A 565 16.89 -5.45 -10.27
C ASN A 565 15.38 -5.39 -10.50
N ARG A 566 14.77 -4.22 -10.20
CA ARG A 566 13.32 -4.07 -10.28
C ARG A 566 12.80 -4.11 -11.71
N THR A 567 13.56 -3.55 -12.65
CA THR A 567 13.26 -3.62 -14.09
C THR A 567 13.31 -5.07 -14.54
N GLY A 568 14.39 -5.80 -14.23
CA GLY A 568 14.52 -7.22 -14.55
C GLY A 568 13.42 -8.07 -13.93
N TYR A 569 13.03 -7.80 -12.68
CA TYR A 569 11.96 -8.52 -12.01
C TYR A 569 10.63 -8.43 -12.77
N PHE A 570 10.17 -7.22 -13.08
CA PHE A 570 8.93 -7.01 -13.85
C PHE A 570 9.00 -7.61 -15.25
N LEU A 571 10.14 -7.46 -15.92
CA LEU A 571 10.35 -7.99 -17.27
C LEU A 571 10.32 -9.52 -17.26
N VAL A 572 11.02 -10.16 -16.32
CA VAL A 572 11.01 -11.62 -16.16
C VAL A 572 9.60 -12.12 -15.89
N CYS A 573 8.84 -11.52 -14.96
CA CYS A 573 7.45 -11.91 -14.71
C CYS A 573 6.60 -11.85 -15.99
N TYR A 574 6.73 -10.78 -16.78
CA TYR A 574 5.99 -10.67 -18.05
C TYR A 574 6.42 -11.72 -19.07
N LEU A 575 7.73 -11.99 -19.21
CA LEU A 575 8.24 -13.01 -20.14
C LEU A 575 7.73 -14.40 -19.79
N VAL A 576 7.66 -14.72 -18.50
CA VAL A 576 7.12 -15.99 -18.01
C VAL A 576 5.62 -16.05 -18.29
N GLU A 577 4.85 -15.04 -17.88
CA GLU A 577 3.38 -15.09 -17.93
C GLU A 577 2.81 -14.92 -19.34
N ARG A 578 3.43 -14.12 -20.21
CA ARG A 578 2.90 -13.75 -21.54
C ARG A 578 3.72 -14.26 -22.71
N CYS A 579 5.01 -14.51 -22.52
CA CYS A 579 5.90 -14.94 -23.60
C CYS A 579 6.29 -16.43 -23.52
N GLY A 580 5.81 -17.16 -22.50
CA GLY A 580 6.01 -18.60 -22.37
C GLY A 580 7.44 -19.01 -22.03
N PHE A 581 8.26 -18.09 -21.50
CA PHE A 581 9.59 -18.42 -21.01
C PHE A 581 9.50 -19.21 -19.70
N THR A 582 10.45 -20.12 -19.46
CA THR A 582 10.67 -20.65 -18.12
C THR A 582 11.26 -19.55 -17.24
N THR A 583 11.04 -19.58 -15.93
CA THR A 583 11.58 -18.57 -15.00
C THR A 583 13.10 -18.43 -15.12
N GLN A 584 13.81 -19.55 -15.17
CA GLN A 584 15.26 -19.57 -15.38
C GLN A 584 15.64 -18.99 -16.75
N GLY A 585 14.98 -19.43 -17.83
CA GLY A 585 15.26 -18.94 -19.18
C GLY A 585 14.98 -17.46 -19.35
N ALA A 586 13.96 -16.91 -18.69
CA ALA A 586 13.67 -15.49 -18.68
C ALA A 586 14.73 -14.68 -17.92
N ILE A 587 15.25 -15.20 -16.80
CA ILE A 587 16.32 -14.56 -16.03
C ILE A 587 17.62 -14.52 -16.85
N GLU A 588 17.96 -15.62 -17.51
CA GLU A 588 19.13 -15.73 -18.39
C GLU A 588 19.00 -14.79 -19.59
N HIS A 589 17.86 -14.82 -20.29
CA HIS A 589 17.58 -13.94 -21.43
C HIS A 589 17.66 -12.45 -21.04
N PHE A 590 17.18 -12.09 -19.84
CA PHE A 590 17.34 -10.73 -19.33
C PHE A 590 18.81 -10.37 -19.04
N ALA A 591 19.58 -11.29 -18.46
CA ALA A 591 20.98 -11.08 -18.13
C ALA A 591 21.89 -10.96 -19.36
N GLU A 592 21.58 -11.71 -20.44
CA GLU A 592 22.25 -11.60 -21.74
C GLU A 592 22.05 -10.21 -22.35
N ALA A 593 20.79 -9.75 -22.39
CA ALA A 593 20.45 -8.48 -23.01
C ALA A 593 20.83 -7.25 -22.16
N ARG A 594 20.84 -7.38 -20.83
CA ARG A 594 21.23 -6.34 -19.87
C ARG A 594 22.37 -6.87 -18.98
N PRO A 595 23.64 -6.67 -19.39
CA PRO A 595 24.79 -7.20 -18.67
C PRO A 595 24.78 -6.79 -17.20
N LYS A 596 25.04 -7.76 -16.29
CA LYS A 596 24.84 -7.74 -14.83
C LYS A 596 23.45 -8.19 -14.34
N GLY A 597 22.44 -8.29 -15.22
CA GLY A 597 21.13 -8.88 -14.92
C GLY A 597 20.45 -8.36 -13.64
N ILE A 598 19.61 -9.19 -13.05
CA ILE A 598 19.12 -8.98 -11.67
C ILE A 598 20.28 -9.32 -10.74
N LYS A 599 20.71 -8.36 -9.91
CA LYS A 599 21.88 -8.47 -9.02
C LYS A 599 21.53 -8.96 -7.62
N HIS A 600 20.38 -8.54 -7.09
CA HIS A 600 19.99 -8.88 -5.72
C HIS A 600 19.29 -10.25 -5.69
N ALA A 601 19.79 -11.15 -4.84
CA ALA A 601 19.28 -12.51 -4.68
C ALA A 601 17.79 -12.54 -4.34
N HIS A 602 17.34 -11.75 -3.36
CA HIS A 602 15.93 -11.66 -2.96
C HIS A 602 14.94 -11.28 -4.09
N PHE A 603 15.39 -10.64 -5.18
CA PHE A 603 14.56 -10.46 -6.37
C PHE A 603 14.49 -11.74 -7.21
N LYS A 604 15.58 -12.48 -7.37
CA LYS A 604 15.59 -13.78 -8.06
C LYS A 604 14.81 -14.83 -7.27
N ASP A 605 15.02 -14.91 -5.97
CA ASP A 605 14.38 -15.91 -5.10
C ASP A 605 12.86 -15.78 -5.16
N ARG A 606 12.34 -14.54 -5.14
CA ARG A 606 10.90 -14.31 -5.31
C ARG A 606 10.40 -14.63 -6.73
N LEU A 607 11.22 -14.50 -7.79
CA LEU A 607 10.80 -14.90 -9.15
C LEU A 607 10.54 -16.41 -9.24
N PHE A 608 11.35 -17.21 -8.54
CA PHE A 608 11.11 -18.65 -8.42
C PHE A 608 9.88 -18.96 -7.56
N GLY A 609 9.60 -18.14 -6.54
CA GLY A 609 8.36 -18.24 -5.73
C GLY A 609 7.05 -17.87 -6.46
N VAL A 610 7.10 -17.00 -7.48
CA VAL A 610 5.89 -16.55 -8.24
C VAL A 610 5.40 -17.61 -9.25
N SER A 611 6.24 -18.56 -9.64
CA SER A 611 5.88 -19.62 -10.62
C SER A 611 4.75 -20.55 -10.14
N PHE A 612 4.44 -20.56 -8.84
CA PHE A 612 3.48 -21.49 -8.26
C PHE A 612 2.00 -21.10 -8.45
N LEU A 613 1.69 -19.81 -8.66
CA LEU A 613 0.30 -19.36 -8.87
C LEU A 613 -0.15 -19.48 -10.34
N VAL A 614 0.78 -19.44 -11.30
CA VAL A 614 0.49 -19.34 -12.74
C VAL A 614 0.11 -20.69 -13.36
N LEU A 615 0.69 -21.80 -12.88
CA LEU A 615 0.32 -23.15 -13.34
C LEU A 615 -1.10 -23.56 -12.91
N ALA A 616 -1.58 -23.05 -11.78
CA ALA A 616 -2.95 -23.31 -11.31
C ALA A 616 -4.01 -22.63 -12.20
N HIS A 617 -3.71 -21.48 -12.81
CA HIS A 617 -4.63 -20.78 -13.72
C HIS A 617 -4.57 -21.31 -15.16
N ALA A 618 -3.40 -21.73 -15.64
CA ALA A 618 -3.26 -22.33 -16.98
C ALA A 618 -3.90 -23.73 -17.06
N ALA A 619 -3.82 -24.53 -16.00
CA ALA A 619 -4.47 -25.84 -15.94
C ALA A 619 -6.01 -25.75 -15.92
N ALA A 620 -6.57 -24.68 -15.35
CA ALA A 620 -8.01 -24.45 -15.30
C ALA A 620 -8.63 -24.04 -16.65
N MET A 621 -7.85 -23.44 -17.57
CA MET A 621 -8.37 -22.98 -18.86
C MET A 621 -8.29 -24.02 -19.99
N VAL A 622 -7.44 -25.04 -19.87
CA VAL A 622 -7.26 -26.07 -20.92
C VAL A 622 -8.37 -27.14 -20.89
N HIS A 623 -9.23 -27.18 -19.87
CA HIS A 623 -10.31 -28.16 -19.75
C HIS A 623 -11.70 -27.70 -20.24
N SER A 624 -11.84 -26.50 -20.82
CA SER A 624 -13.17 -25.99 -21.24
C SER A 624 -13.49 -26.07 -22.74
N GLU A 625 -12.55 -26.51 -23.59
CA GLU A 625 -12.83 -26.67 -25.03
C GLU A 625 -12.76 -28.13 -25.48
N ARG A 626 -13.90 -28.82 -25.39
CA ARG A 626 -14.30 -29.92 -26.28
C ARG A 626 -15.77 -30.27 -26.07
N THR A 627 -16.65 -29.57 -26.77
CA THR A 627 -17.95 -30.13 -27.18
C THR A 627 -17.72 -31.20 -28.26
N PRO A 628 -18.56 -32.25 -28.30
CA PRO A 628 -19.61 -32.22 -29.32
C PRO A 628 -20.99 -32.74 -28.85
N LEU A 629 -21.98 -31.87 -29.05
CA LEU A 629 -23.20 -32.07 -29.85
C LEU A 629 -24.01 -33.39 -29.77
N LEU A 630 -25.27 -33.18 -29.36
CA LEU A 630 -26.55 -33.75 -29.84
C LEU A 630 -26.96 -35.18 -29.41
N ALA A 631 -28.01 -35.27 -28.58
CA ALA A 631 -29.35 -35.70 -29.01
C ALA A 631 -30.37 -35.80 -27.84
N GLY A 632 -31.55 -35.18 -28.04
CA GLY A 632 -32.87 -35.70 -27.64
C GLY A 632 -33.29 -35.74 -26.17
N SER A 633 -34.23 -34.86 -25.79
CA SER A 633 -35.21 -35.15 -24.72
C SER A 633 -36.13 -36.33 -25.14
N PRO A 634 -36.69 -37.15 -24.23
CA PRO A 634 -37.88 -36.72 -23.47
C PRO A 634 -38.10 -37.36 -22.07
N THR A 635 -38.93 -36.67 -21.27
CA THR A 635 -39.96 -37.17 -20.31
C THR A 635 -39.64 -38.20 -19.21
N ALA A 636 -39.84 -37.75 -17.96
CA ALA A 636 -40.58 -38.36 -16.83
C ALA A 636 -40.60 -39.90 -16.64
N SER A 637 -40.18 -40.35 -15.45
CA SER A 637 -40.95 -41.28 -14.60
C SER A 637 -40.41 -41.36 -13.16
N GLU A 638 -41.33 -41.56 -12.25
CA GLU A 638 -41.22 -41.62 -10.78
C GLU A 638 -40.59 -42.92 -10.22
N HIS A 639 -40.24 -42.84 -8.92
CA HIS A 639 -39.99 -43.92 -7.92
C HIS A 639 -38.61 -44.61 -7.98
N SER A 640 -37.87 -44.84 -6.89
CA SER A 640 -38.27 -45.09 -5.49
C SER A 640 -37.12 -44.82 -4.48
N ASP A 641 -37.51 -44.37 -3.29
CA ASP A 641 -37.05 -44.77 -1.94
C ASP A 641 -35.59 -44.53 -1.52
N THR A 642 -35.34 -43.49 -0.72
CA THR A 642 -35.40 -43.47 0.76
C THR A 642 -34.44 -44.44 1.45
N ARG A 643 -33.23 -43.96 1.76
CA ARG A 643 -32.46 -44.36 2.96
C ARG A 643 -31.21 -43.48 3.15
N ALA A 644 -31.35 -42.27 3.70
CA ALA A 644 -30.26 -41.56 4.43
C ALA A 644 -30.66 -40.13 4.89
N GLU A 645 -31.85 -39.94 5.48
CA GLU A 645 -32.17 -38.67 6.17
C GLU A 645 -32.93 -38.96 7.47
N ALA A 646 -32.29 -39.71 8.37
CA ALA A 646 -32.85 -40.05 9.66
C ALA A 646 -31.76 -40.12 10.76
N GLU A 647 -30.97 -39.05 10.94
CA GLU A 647 -30.13 -38.89 12.16
C GLU A 647 -30.05 -37.47 12.77
N ASP A 648 -30.67 -36.42 12.21
CA ASP A 648 -30.48 -35.04 12.73
C ASP A 648 -31.70 -34.38 13.42
N ALA A 649 -32.73 -35.13 13.80
CA ALA A 649 -33.95 -34.56 14.42
C ALA A 649 -34.26 -35.08 15.84
N ALA A 650 -33.24 -35.19 16.70
CA ALA A 650 -33.40 -35.60 18.09
C ALA A 650 -32.75 -34.63 19.10
N LEU A 651 -32.98 -33.32 18.97
CA LEU A 651 -32.79 -32.39 20.09
C LEU A 651 -33.78 -31.21 19.95
N TYR A 652 -34.74 -31.19 20.87
CA TYR A 652 -35.79 -30.19 21.14
C TYR A 652 -37.17 -30.43 20.50
N ASP A 653 -37.98 -31.08 21.34
CA ASP A 653 -39.40 -31.41 21.28
C ASP A 653 -40.31 -30.16 21.41
N MET A 654 -41.56 -30.26 20.89
CA MET A 654 -42.74 -29.38 21.08
C MET A 654 -43.06 -28.27 20.02
N PRO A 655 -44.35 -27.93 19.76
CA PRO A 655 -45.09 -28.39 18.57
C PRO A 655 -45.55 -27.24 17.64
N ALA A 656 -45.79 -27.56 16.36
CA ALA A 656 -46.33 -26.61 15.39
C ALA A 656 -47.81 -26.24 15.70
N PRO A 657 -48.20 -24.95 15.72
CA PRO A 657 -49.59 -24.57 15.73
C PRO A 657 -50.10 -24.29 14.32
N ALA A 658 -51.33 -24.73 14.11
CA ALA A 658 -52.12 -24.64 12.91
C ALA A 658 -52.28 -23.20 12.36
N ARG A 659 -52.55 -23.15 11.05
CA ARG A 659 -53.18 -22.00 10.37
C ARG A 659 -54.44 -21.60 11.13
N ASP A 660 -54.41 -20.43 11.75
CA ASP A 660 -55.61 -19.75 12.22
C ASP A 660 -55.51 -18.24 12.00
N SER A 661 -56.52 -17.73 11.31
CA SER A 661 -56.82 -16.31 11.15
C SER A 661 -56.98 -15.63 12.51
N ARG A 662 -56.11 -14.67 12.86
CA ARG A 662 -56.28 -13.85 14.08
C ARG A 662 -56.64 -12.40 13.75
N PRO A 663 -57.64 -11.81 14.46
CA PRO A 663 -58.21 -10.50 14.15
C PRO A 663 -57.34 -9.35 14.66
N TRP A 664 -57.65 -8.14 14.17
CA TRP A 664 -57.00 -6.83 14.35
C TRP A 664 -56.56 -6.42 15.78
N ALA A 665 -56.90 -7.17 16.82
CA ALA A 665 -56.56 -6.90 18.21
C ALA A 665 -55.10 -7.25 18.59
N SER A 666 -54.38 -8.09 17.83
CA SER A 666 -52.97 -8.45 18.16
C SER A 666 -51.97 -7.34 17.85
N ARG A 667 -52.25 -6.47 16.87
CA ARG A 667 -51.38 -5.33 16.51
C ARG A 667 -51.38 -4.21 17.54
N LEU A 668 -52.45 -4.07 18.33
CA LEU A 668 -52.50 -3.14 19.46
C LEU A 668 -51.66 -3.65 20.64
N ARG A 669 -51.59 -4.98 20.84
CA ARG A 669 -50.75 -5.59 21.89
C ARG A 669 -49.26 -5.46 21.56
N GLU A 670 -48.88 -5.59 20.29
CA GLU A 670 -47.50 -5.39 19.84
C GLU A 670 -47.08 -3.91 19.90
N LEU A 671 -47.97 -2.97 19.56
CA LEU A 671 -47.73 -1.54 19.76
C LEU A 671 -47.64 -1.15 21.24
N ALA A 672 -48.45 -1.78 22.10
CA ALA A 672 -48.38 -1.58 23.55
C ALA A 672 -47.08 -2.16 24.14
N LEU A 673 -46.64 -3.34 23.68
CA LEU A 673 -45.37 -3.94 24.08
C LEU A 673 -44.18 -3.12 23.59
N PHE A 674 -44.26 -2.56 22.38
CA PHE A 674 -43.24 -1.67 21.85
C PHE A 674 -43.17 -0.35 22.63
N ALA A 675 -44.31 0.26 22.95
CA ALA A 675 -44.36 1.46 23.78
C ALA A 675 -43.88 1.19 25.21
N TRP A 676 -44.21 0.02 25.78
CA TRP A 676 -43.76 -0.39 27.11
C TRP A 676 -42.25 -0.65 27.13
N ALA A 677 -41.70 -1.31 26.11
CA ALA A 677 -40.25 -1.50 25.96
C ALA A 677 -39.52 -0.15 25.85
N LEU A 678 -40.08 0.80 25.07
CA LEU A 678 -39.49 2.12 24.88
C LEU A 678 -39.50 2.95 26.18
N LEU A 679 -40.58 2.85 26.97
CA LEU A 679 -40.66 3.44 28.30
C LEU A 679 -39.73 2.76 29.31
N ALA A 680 -39.58 1.44 29.25
CA ALA A 680 -38.66 0.68 30.10
C ALA A 680 -37.20 1.04 29.79
N THR A 681 -36.83 1.17 28.52
CA THR A 681 -35.49 1.62 28.11
C THR A 681 -35.23 3.06 28.55
N ALA A 682 -36.21 3.96 28.39
CA ALA A 682 -36.09 5.33 28.89
C ALA A 682 -35.94 5.37 30.42
N ALA A 683 -36.67 4.54 31.16
CA ALA A 683 -36.54 4.42 32.62
C ALA A 683 -35.18 3.88 33.04
N VAL A 684 -34.62 2.91 32.32
CA VAL A 684 -33.26 2.39 32.57
C VAL A 684 -32.21 3.45 32.28
N ILE A 685 -32.37 4.26 31.22
CA ILE A 685 -31.47 5.38 30.91
C ILE A 685 -31.57 6.46 31.98
N VAL A 686 -32.78 6.84 32.41
CA VAL A 686 -32.97 7.82 33.50
C VAL A 686 -32.40 7.28 34.81
N LEU A 687 -32.58 5.99 35.11
CA LEU A 687 -32.01 5.36 36.30
C LEU A 687 -30.48 5.31 36.22
N ALA A 688 -29.91 5.01 35.05
CA ALA A 688 -28.46 5.05 34.82
C ALA A 688 -27.92 6.47 34.99
N VAL A 689 -28.60 7.49 34.44
CA VAL A 689 -28.24 8.90 34.61
C VAL A 689 -28.37 9.34 36.07
N VAL A 690 -29.42 8.94 36.79
CA VAL A 690 -29.60 9.28 38.22
C VAL A 690 -28.59 8.54 39.10
N LEU A 691 -28.25 7.28 38.79
CA LEU A 691 -27.21 6.53 39.48
C LEU A 691 -25.82 7.12 39.22
N GLN A 692 -25.54 7.53 37.98
CA GLN A 692 -24.30 8.20 37.58
C GLN A 692 -24.19 9.61 38.17
N HIS A 693 -25.32 10.32 38.35
CA HIS A 693 -25.38 11.61 39.02
C HIS A 693 -25.31 11.50 40.56
N ARG A 694 -25.68 10.33 41.14
CA ARG A 694 -25.49 10.04 42.57
C ARG A 694 -24.06 9.62 42.90
N SER A 695 -23.36 8.90 42.02
CA SER A 695 -21.94 8.59 42.20
C SER A 695 -21.02 9.80 41.95
N LEU A 696 -21.45 10.79 41.16
CA LEU A 696 -20.75 12.08 40.98
C LEU A 696 -20.95 13.08 42.14
N VAL A 697 -21.94 12.89 43.02
CA VAL A 697 -22.19 13.76 44.18
C VAL A 697 -21.56 13.20 45.48
N THR A 698 -21.07 11.96 45.49
CA THR A 698 -20.32 11.38 46.62
C THR A 698 -18.82 11.25 46.39
N GLY A 699 -18.31 11.56 45.19
CA GLY A 699 -16.88 11.49 44.84
C GLY A 699 -16.13 12.83 44.86
N THR A 700 -16.81 13.95 45.05
CA THR A 700 -16.23 15.31 44.90
C THR A 700 -15.54 15.87 46.15
N ALA A 701 -15.27 15.04 47.16
CA ALA A 701 -14.52 15.44 48.37
C ALA A 701 -13.08 14.90 48.46
N ALA A 702 -12.59 14.12 47.49
CA ALA A 702 -11.29 13.43 47.61
C ALA A 702 -10.25 13.70 46.51
N SER A 703 -10.55 14.47 45.45
CA SER A 703 -9.59 14.71 44.35
C SER A 703 -9.27 16.18 44.04
N ALA A 704 -9.58 17.10 44.96
CA ALA A 704 -9.29 18.53 44.76
C ALA A 704 -8.00 19.04 45.44
N ASN A 705 -7.15 18.15 46.00
CA ASN A 705 -5.92 18.56 46.72
C ASN A 705 -4.61 17.90 46.22
N LEU A 706 -4.57 17.34 45.00
CA LEU A 706 -3.36 16.66 44.48
C LEU A 706 -2.86 17.16 43.11
N ALA A 707 -3.09 18.41 42.76
CA ALA A 707 -2.56 19.00 41.51
C ALA A 707 -1.81 20.34 41.72
N HIS A 708 -1.46 20.68 42.97
CA HIS A 708 -0.70 21.89 43.25
C HIS A 708 0.21 21.67 44.46
N ASN A 709 1.27 20.88 44.28
CA ASN A 709 2.55 20.93 45.00
C ASN A 709 3.35 19.66 44.70
N THR A 710 4.20 19.67 43.67
CA THR A 710 5.49 18.94 43.63
C THR A 710 6.27 19.39 42.41
N ALA A 711 6.66 20.66 42.41
CA ALA A 711 7.94 21.08 41.87
C ALA A 711 8.74 21.57 43.07
N THR A 712 9.91 20.97 43.30
CA THR A 712 10.88 21.13 44.42
C THR A 712 10.73 20.19 45.62
N ALA A 713 11.88 19.60 46.01
CA ALA A 713 12.18 18.59 47.03
C ALA A 713 11.77 17.15 46.64
N SER A 714 12.59 16.10 46.74
CA SER A 714 13.79 15.89 47.53
C SER A 714 14.56 14.68 46.99
N ALA A 715 15.89 14.77 46.94
CA ALA A 715 16.77 13.61 47.01
C ALA A 715 16.52 12.83 48.32
N SER A 716 16.93 11.58 48.36
CA SER A 716 16.85 10.62 49.49
C SER A 716 15.59 9.75 49.58
N ALA A 717 15.59 8.69 48.77
CA ALA A 717 15.39 7.32 49.28
C ALA A 717 15.99 6.37 48.23
N SER A 718 17.16 5.82 48.52
CA SER A 718 17.68 4.68 47.77
C SER A 718 16.65 3.54 47.84
N PRO A 719 16.25 2.92 46.73
CA PRO A 719 15.45 1.71 46.79
C PRO A 719 16.25 0.68 47.61
N LYS A 720 15.63 0.03 48.59
CA LYS A 720 16.21 -1.18 49.17
C LYS A 720 16.53 -2.12 48.01
N ALA A 721 17.80 -2.55 47.92
CA ALA A 721 18.21 -3.51 46.90
C ALA A 721 17.24 -4.70 46.94
N PRO A 722 16.66 -5.10 45.79
CA PRO A 722 15.83 -6.29 45.76
C PRO A 722 16.67 -7.48 46.24
N GLY A 723 16.06 -8.38 47.00
CA GLY A 723 16.70 -9.62 47.43
C GLY A 723 17.08 -10.50 46.22
N LYS A 724 17.81 -11.59 46.48
CA LYS A 724 18.16 -12.60 45.46
C LYS A 724 16.88 -13.04 44.71
N ARG A 725 16.88 -12.90 43.38
CA ARG A 725 15.73 -13.19 42.50
C ARG A 725 16.15 -13.90 41.23
N ASN A 726 15.30 -14.83 40.77
CA ASN A 726 15.41 -15.52 39.50
C ASN A 726 14.38 -14.96 38.49
N LEU A 727 14.74 -14.79 37.23
CA LEU A 727 13.81 -14.42 36.17
C LEU A 727 13.98 -15.37 34.98
N ILE A 728 12.90 -16.06 34.62
CA ILE A 728 12.85 -16.89 33.42
C ILE A 728 11.97 -16.19 32.39
N PHE A 729 12.56 -15.91 31.23
CA PHE A 729 11.85 -15.36 30.08
C PHE A 729 11.73 -16.44 29.01
N MET A 730 10.51 -16.81 28.63
CA MET A 730 10.31 -17.82 27.59
C MET A 730 9.73 -17.20 26.32
N VAL A 731 10.37 -17.46 25.17
CA VAL A 731 9.91 -17.00 23.87
C VAL A 731 9.34 -18.18 23.09
N SER A 732 8.11 -18.05 22.60
CA SER A 732 7.46 -19.05 21.75
C SER A 732 7.41 -18.55 20.31
N ASP A 733 8.55 -18.49 19.61
CA ASP A 733 8.69 -17.86 18.29
C ASP A 733 7.57 -18.26 17.31
N GLY A 734 6.93 -17.29 16.68
CA GLY A 734 5.84 -17.53 15.73
C GLY A 734 4.51 -18.04 16.33
N MET A 735 4.38 -18.18 17.67
CA MET A 735 3.17 -18.71 18.31
C MET A 735 2.07 -17.65 18.50
N GLY A 736 1.03 -17.71 17.66
CA GLY A 736 -0.19 -16.93 17.81
C GLY A 736 -1.31 -17.61 18.63
N PRO A 737 -2.43 -16.90 18.90
CA PRO A 737 -3.59 -17.46 19.59
C PRO A 737 -4.23 -18.67 18.90
N ALA A 738 -4.14 -18.74 17.56
CA ALA A 738 -4.65 -19.86 16.77
C ALA A 738 -3.85 -21.16 17.04
N SER A 739 -2.54 -21.05 17.30
CA SER A 739 -1.67 -22.18 17.63
C SER A 739 -2.14 -22.92 18.89
N LEU A 740 -2.56 -22.19 19.92
CA LEU A 740 -3.10 -22.79 21.14
C LEU A 740 -4.44 -23.49 20.90
N SER A 741 -5.29 -22.87 20.08
CA SER A 741 -6.61 -23.44 19.77
C SER A 741 -6.48 -24.74 18.99
N LEU A 742 -5.56 -24.77 18.01
CA LEU A 742 -5.16 -25.96 17.27
C LEU A 742 -4.65 -27.05 18.22
N THR A 743 -3.66 -26.72 19.06
CA THR A 743 -3.01 -27.68 19.95
C THR A 743 -3.95 -28.21 21.04
N ARG A 744 -4.77 -27.35 21.66
CA ARG A 744 -5.73 -27.76 22.71
C ARG A 744 -6.67 -28.82 22.17
N SER A 745 -7.28 -28.53 21.03
CA SER A 745 -8.29 -29.41 20.44
C SER A 745 -7.67 -30.68 19.84
N PHE A 746 -6.42 -30.60 19.34
CA PHE A 746 -5.63 -31.77 18.96
C PHE A 746 -5.36 -32.69 20.16
N ARG A 747 -4.86 -32.15 21.28
CA ARG A 747 -4.59 -32.93 22.50
C ARG A 747 -5.85 -33.57 23.06
N GLN A 748 -6.96 -32.83 23.10
CA GLN A 748 -8.24 -33.35 23.57
C GLN A 748 -8.66 -34.60 22.79
N LEU A 749 -8.54 -34.57 21.46
CA LEU A 749 -8.85 -35.74 20.63
C LEU A 749 -7.82 -36.87 20.79
N VAL A 750 -6.52 -36.54 20.67
CA VAL A 750 -5.44 -37.55 20.56
C VAL A 750 -5.18 -38.26 21.89
N TYR A 751 -5.32 -37.56 23.00
CA TYR A 751 -5.07 -38.10 24.35
C TYR A 751 -6.34 -38.47 25.10
N ASP A 752 -7.50 -38.47 24.43
CA ASP A 752 -8.81 -38.78 25.03
C ASP A 752 -9.08 -37.97 26.31
N LEU A 753 -8.80 -36.66 26.24
CA LEU A 753 -8.94 -35.77 27.38
C LEU A 753 -10.34 -35.12 27.39
N PRO A 754 -10.85 -34.75 28.59
CA PRO A 754 -12.10 -34.01 28.70
C PRO A 754 -12.13 -32.73 27.85
N ILE A 755 -13.31 -32.35 27.38
CA ILE A 755 -13.53 -31.17 26.52
C ILE A 755 -13.09 -29.84 27.19
N ASP A 756 -13.06 -29.79 28.52
CA ASP A 756 -12.61 -28.66 29.33
C ASP A 756 -11.12 -28.76 29.71
N ASN A 757 -10.40 -29.76 29.22
CA ASN A 757 -8.95 -29.84 29.40
C ASN A 757 -8.25 -28.68 28.67
N THR A 758 -7.37 -27.99 29.37
CA THR A 758 -6.60 -26.85 28.87
C THR A 758 -5.11 -27.15 28.93
N LEU A 759 -4.32 -26.40 28.15
CA LEU A 759 -2.86 -26.37 28.26
C LEU A 759 -2.44 -25.79 29.64
N THR A 760 -1.18 -25.98 30.02
CA THR A 760 -0.63 -25.31 31.22
C THR A 760 -0.55 -23.81 30.97
N LEU A 761 -0.17 -23.41 29.75
CA LEU A 761 -0.17 -22.03 29.27
C LEU A 761 -1.53 -21.32 29.46
N ASP A 762 -2.64 -22.02 29.16
CA ASP A 762 -4.00 -21.46 29.25
C ASP A 762 -4.34 -20.94 30.67
N ARG A 763 -3.77 -21.58 31.70
CA ARG A 763 -3.99 -21.21 33.11
C ARG A 763 -3.19 -19.99 33.55
N HIS A 764 -2.21 -19.59 32.73
CA HIS A 764 -1.26 -18.52 33.01
C HIS A 764 -1.37 -17.38 32.00
N PHE A 765 -2.48 -17.28 31.26
CA PHE A 765 -2.73 -16.20 30.32
C PHE A 765 -3.02 -14.87 31.04
N TRP A 766 -2.27 -13.82 30.72
CA TRP A 766 -2.37 -12.50 31.37
C TRP A 766 -2.83 -11.40 30.42
N GLY A 767 -2.57 -11.54 29.13
CA GLY A 767 -2.78 -10.46 28.18
C GLY A 767 -2.29 -10.76 26.78
N THR A 768 -2.22 -9.73 25.96
CA THR A 768 -1.68 -9.80 24.60
C THR A 768 -0.59 -8.75 24.39
N SER A 769 0.32 -9.00 23.46
CA SER A 769 1.44 -8.15 23.09
C SER A 769 1.32 -7.74 21.63
N ARG A 770 1.45 -6.43 21.37
CA ARG A 770 1.57 -5.84 20.03
C ARG A 770 3.03 -5.90 19.57
N THR A 771 3.24 -6.45 18.38
CA THR A 771 4.58 -6.91 17.94
C THR A 771 5.23 -6.05 16.86
N ARG A 772 4.51 -5.13 16.21
CA ARG A 772 5.01 -4.35 15.06
C ARG A 772 6.42 -3.76 15.27
N SER A 773 7.19 -3.67 14.20
CA SER A 773 8.49 -2.98 14.17
C SER A 773 8.34 -1.52 13.74
N THR A 774 9.44 -0.77 13.66
CA THR A 774 9.44 0.60 13.14
C THR A 774 9.44 0.68 11.62
N SER A 775 9.85 -0.37 10.92
CA SER A 775 9.92 -0.41 9.46
C SER A 775 8.75 -1.15 8.81
N SER A 776 7.97 -1.92 9.59
CA SER A 776 6.87 -2.74 9.10
C SER A 776 5.77 -2.92 10.15
N LEU A 777 4.52 -3.09 9.69
CA LEU A 777 3.41 -3.50 10.57
C LEU A 777 3.54 -4.95 11.05
N VAL A 778 4.35 -5.75 10.35
CA VAL A 778 4.69 -7.13 10.69
C VAL A 778 6.18 -7.16 11.05
N THR A 779 6.50 -7.54 12.30
CA THR A 779 7.88 -7.65 12.78
C THR A 779 8.53 -8.94 12.27
N ASP A 780 9.86 -8.94 12.21
CA ASP A 780 10.66 -10.18 12.24
C ASP A 780 11.15 -10.47 13.66
N SER A 781 11.76 -11.65 13.86
CA SER A 781 12.29 -12.09 15.16
C SER A 781 13.40 -11.17 15.65
N ALA A 782 14.27 -10.65 14.76
CA ALA A 782 15.35 -9.74 15.14
C ALA A 782 14.83 -8.44 15.80
N ALA A 783 13.84 -7.78 15.17
CA ALA A 783 13.24 -6.58 15.75
C ALA A 783 12.37 -6.89 16.98
N GLY A 784 11.70 -8.05 17.00
CA GLY A 784 10.90 -8.53 18.14
C GLY A 784 11.78 -8.77 19.37
N ALA A 785 12.86 -9.54 19.21
CA ALA A 785 13.87 -9.80 20.22
C ALA A 785 14.55 -8.51 20.69
N THR A 786 14.88 -7.59 19.78
CA THR A 786 15.43 -6.27 20.13
C THR A 786 14.47 -5.46 21.00
N ALA A 787 13.16 -5.58 20.79
CA ALA A 787 12.18 -4.91 21.65
C ALA A 787 12.16 -5.49 23.07
N PHE A 788 12.39 -6.79 23.23
CA PHE A 788 12.52 -7.44 24.54
C PHE A 788 13.84 -7.11 25.23
N SER A 789 14.96 -7.15 24.50
CA SER A 789 16.29 -6.97 25.08
C SER A 789 16.61 -5.49 25.36
N CYS A 790 16.21 -4.58 24.48
CA CYS A 790 16.50 -3.15 24.61
C CYS A 790 15.33 -2.33 25.18
N GLY A 791 14.11 -2.87 25.28
CA GLY A 791 12.93 -2.09 25.67
C GLY A 791 12.52 -1.02 24.63
N HIS A 792 13.04 -1.11 23.41
CA HIS A 792 12.82 -0.13 22.35
C HIS A 792 12.45 -0.80 21.02
N LYS A 793 11.54 -0.19 20.27
CA LYS A 793 11.20 -0.65 18.92
C LYS A 793 12.39 -0.47 17.98
N SER A 794 12.58 -1.42 17.08
CA SER A 794 13.57 -1.35 16.00
C SER A 794 12.98 -1.69 14.63
N TYR A 795 13.79 -1.62 13.58
CA TYR A 795 13.44 -2.01 12.21
C TYR A 795 13.71 -3.50 11.97
N ASN A 796 12.98 -4.14 11.06
CA ASN A 796 13.22 -5.55 10.72
C ASN A 796 14.67 -5.79 10.26
N GLY A 797 15.27 -6.87 10.75
CA GLY A 797 16.66 -7.26 10.54
C GLY A 797 17.63 -6.60 11.52
N ALA A 798 17.16 -5.73 12.42
CA ALA A 798 18.00 -5.12 13.43
C ALA A 798 18.19 -6.07 14.62
N ILE A 799 19.45 -6.36 14.95
CA ILE A 799 19.82 -7.03 16.19
C ILE A 799 20.42 -5.97 17.12
N SER A 800 19.73 -5.69 18.22
CA SER A 800 20.21 -4.79 19.28
C SER A 800 20.59 -3.38 18.79
N MET A 801 19.88 -2.90 17.77
CA MET A 801 20.09 -1.57 17.15
C MET A 801 18.80 -0.77 17.21
N LEU A 802 18.89 0.55 17.41
CA LEU A 802 17.76 1.47 17.37
C LEU A 802 17.46 1.93 15.92
N PRO A 803 16.28 2.52 15.63
CA PRO A 803 15.91 2.98 14.28
C PRO A 803 16.85 4.01 13.64
N ASN A 804 17.64 4.69 14.46
CA ASN A 804 18.67 5.64 14.04
C ASN A 804 20.06 4.99 13.91
N PHE A 805 20.14 3.66 13.84
CA PHE A 805 21.37 2.86 13.79
C PHE A 805 22.28 3.05 15.01
N THR A 806 21.73 3.48 16.14
CA THR A 806 22.49 3.54 17.39
C THR A 806 22.42 2.18 18.10
N PRO A 807 23.53 1.58 18.54
CA PRO A 807 23.49 0.33 19.28
C PRO A 807 22.80 0.51 20.64
N CYS A 808 21.93 -0.44 20.96
CA CYS A 808 21.37 -0.69 22.29
C CYS A 808 21.83 -2.04 22.87
N GLY A 809 22.59 -2.81 22.08
CA GLY A 809 23.35 -4.00 22.45
C GLY A 809 24.42 -4.27 21.39
N THR A 810 25.16 -5.38 21.53
CA THR A 810 26.27 -5.78 20.65
C THR A 810 25.78 -6.61 19.46
N GLU A 811 26.42 -6.44 18.29
CA GLU A 811 26.03 -7.11 17.02
C GLU A 811 27.21 -7.77 16.27
N ASN A 812 28.47 -7.55 16.69
CA ASN A 812 29.62 -8.13 16.00
C ASN A 812 29.73 -9.65 16.29
N GLU A 813 29.42 -10.48 15.30
CA GLU A 813 29.57 -11.94 15.33
C GLU A 813 29.02 -12.61 16.61
N ILE A 814 27.70 -12.82 16.67
CA ILE A 814 26.97 -13.31 17.85
C ILE A 814 27.65 -14.50 18.54
N ALA A 815 28.09 -15.52 17.78
CA ALA A 815 28.78 -16.68 18.34
C ALA A 815 30.09 -16.33 19.09
N LEU A 816 30.85 -15.35 18.59
CA LEU A 816 32.06 -14.86 19.25
C LEU A 816 31.74 -13.99 20.46
N GLN A 817 30.72 -13.13 20.34
CA GLN A 817 30.24 -12.32 21.45
C GLN A 817 29.79 -13.18 22.63
N GLU A 818 28.97 -14.22 22.37
CA GLU A 818 28.42 -15.12 23.37
C GLU A 818 29.50 -15.80 24.21
N ILE A 819 30.61 -16.22 23.58
CA ILE A 819 31.72 -16.87 24.28
C ILE A 819 32.63 -15.89 25.04
N GLY A 820 32.45 -14.58 24.83
CA GLY A 820 33.17 -13.52 25.53
C GLY A 820 34.19 -12.72 24.71
N GLU A 821 34.19 -12.82 23.38
CA GLU A 821 35.02 -11.96 22.50
C GLU A 821 34.39 -10.57 22.25
N GLY A 822 33.18 -10.32 22.75
CA GLY A 822 32.52 -9.02 22.64
C GLY A 822 33.21 -7.92 23.48
N VAL A 823 32.90 -6.66 23.17
CA VAL A 823 33.49 -5.49 23.88
C VAL A 823 33.13 -5.43 25.37
N LEU A 824 32.03 -6.08 25.77
CA LEU A 824 31.60 -6.22 27.16
C LEU A 824 32.19 -7.48 27.83
N GLY A 825 32.99 -8.27 27.12
CA GLY A 825 33.49 -9.57 27.57
C GLY A 825 32.38 -10.61 27.61
N ARG A 826 32.47 -11.55 28.56
CA ARG A 826 31.48 -12.62 28.72
C ARG A 826 30.16 -12.06 29.25
N THR A 827 29.09 -12.26 28.49
CA THR A 827 27.73 -11.80 28.82
C THR A 827 26.75 -12.94 29.09
N VAL A 828 27.16 -14.19 28.83
CA VAL A 828 26.37 -15.41 29.02
C VAL A 828 27.21 -16.46 29.74
N ASP A 829 26.62 -17.21 30.66
CA ASP A 829 27.28 -18.30 31.38
C ASP A 829 26.88 -19.70 30.88
N LEU A 830 25.73 -19.85 30.23
CA LEU A 830 25.21 -21.14 29.77
C LEU A 830 24.49 -20.98 28.42
N ILE A 831 24.86 -21.84 27.46
CA ILE A 831 24.25 -21.93 26.13
C ILE A 831 23.97 -23.41 25.86
N LEU A 832 22.72 -23.76 25.54
CA LEU A 832 22.31 -25.11 25.17
C LEU A 832 21.40 -25.03 23.94
N GLY A 833 21.80 -25.66 22.82
CA GLY A 833 21.00 -25.60 21.60
C GLY A 833 21.65 -26.28 20.38
N GLY A 834 21.20 -25.86 19.19
CA GLY A 834 21.75 -26.24 17.90
C GLY A 834 22.82 -25.26 17.40
N GLY A 835 22.97 -25.13 16.08
CA GLY A 835 23.80 -24.11 15.43
C GLY A 835 25.30 -24.35 15.49
N ARG A 836 25.75 -25.59 15.79
CA ARG A 836 27.17 -25.93 15.92
C ARG A 836 28.00 -25.48 14.71
N CYS A 837 27.44 -25.51 13.51
CA CYS A 837 28.17 -25.13 12.31
C CYS A 837 28.71 -23.69 12.33
N HIS A 838 28.07 -22.77 13.06
CA HIS A 838 28.53 -21.38 13.22
C HIS A 838 29.70 -21.22 14.21
N PHE A 839 30.04 -22.29 14.95
CA PHE A 839 31.13 -22.32 15.94
C PHE A 839 32.36 -23.10 15.47
N LEU A 840 32.28 -23.75 14.30
CA LEU A 840 33.35 -24.54 13.72
C LEU A 840 34.09 -23.73 12.65
N PRO A 841 35.42 -23.87 12.52
CA PRO A 841 36.15 -23.19 11.45
C PRO A 841 35.77 -23.77 10.08
N ASN A 842 35.89 -22.99 9.01
CA ASN A 842 35.59 -23.39 7.63
C ASN A 842 36.34 -24.68 7.21
N SER A 843 37.55 -24.89 7.73
CA SER A 843 38.31 -26.16 7.56
C SER A 843 37.64 -27.43 8.12
N THR A 844 36.56 -27.31 8.89
CA THR A 844 35.80 -28.45 9.44
C THR A 844 34.58 -28.77 8.57
N ALA A 845 34.43 -30.04 8.18
CA ALA A 845 33.26 -30.48 7.43
C ALA A 845 31.95 -30.19 8.18
N GLY A 846 31.00 -29.55 7.50
CA GLY A 846 29.73 -29.13 8.09
C GLY A 846 29.77 -27.78 8.83
N SER A 847 30.86 -27.01 8.70
CA SER A 847 30.88 -25.60 9.13
C SER A 847 29.99 -24.72 8.26
N CYS A 848 29.39 -23.71 8.88
CA CYS A 848 28.67 -22.61 8.22
C CYS A 848 29.49 -21.31 8.22
N ARG A 849 30.64 -21.27 8.93
CA ARG A 849 31.55 -20.13 8.88
C ARG A 849 32.34 -20.21 7.58
N ALA A 850 32.54 -19.10 6.91
CA ALA A 850 33.47 -19.08 5.79
C ALA A 850 34.87 -18.58 6.17
N ASP A 851 35.11 -18.19 7.43
CA ASP A 851 36.46 -18.02 7.98
C ASP A 851 36.94 -19.26 8.77
N ASP A 852 38.24 -19.32 9.05
CA ASP A 852 38.86 -20.43 9.80
C ASP A 852 38.84 -20.22 11.33
N ILE A 853 37.92 -19.42 11.85
CA ILE A 853 37.85 -19.15 13.29
C ILE A 853 37.17 -20.34 14.00
N ASP A 854 37.94 -21.03 14.83
CA ASP A 854 37.46 -22.09 15.71
C ASP A 854 36.86 -21.49 17.00
N VAL A 855 35.64 -20.99 16.91
CA VAL A 855 34.92 -20.33 18.03
C VAL A 855 34.77 -21.30 19.21
N ALA A 856 34.38 -22.55 18.96
CA ALA A 856 34.29 -23.58 20.01
C ALA A 856 35.65 -23.83 20.68
N GLY A 857 36.74 -23.83 19.91
CA GLY A 857 38.09 -23.92 20.43
C GLY A 857 38.52 -22.70 21.24
N ILE A 858 38.14 -21.49 20.82
CA ILE A 858 38.37 -20.24 21.58
C ILE A 858 37.61 -20.29 22.90
N ALA A 859 36.34 -20.67 22.88
CA ALA A 859 35.51 -20.82 24.07
C ALA A 859 36.20 -21.72 25.11
N GLN A 860 36.66 -22.90 24.69
CA GLN A 860 37.34 -23.85 25.59
C GLN A 860 38.72 -23.38 26.05
N LYS A 861 39.58 -22.97 25.11
CA LYS A 861 41.01 -22.72 25.39
C LYS A 861 41.28 -21.35 26.00
N LYS A 862 40.53 -20.32 25.58
CA LYS A 862 40.72 -18.92 26.01
C LYS A 862 39.79 -18.56 27.16
N HIS A 863 38.51 -18.94 27.05
CA HIS A 863 37.47 -18.52 28.00
C HIS A 863 37.06 -19.60 29.00
N GLY A 864 37.64 -20.80 28.90
CA GLY A 864 37.44 -21.88 29.87
C GLY A 864 36.05 -22.52 29.84
N TRP A 865 35.35 -22.47 28.71
CA TRP A 865 34.03 -23.08 28.57
C TRP A 865 34.11 -24.60 28.60
N ALA A 866 33.26 -25.24 29.39
CA ALA A 866 32.93 -26.64 29.20
C ALA A 866 32.18 -26.79 27.87
N TYR A 867 32.45 -27.87 27.13
CA TYR A 867 31.87 -28.08 25.80
C TYR A 867 31.24 -29.47 25.67
N ALA A 868 30.00 -29.52 25.22
CA ALA A 868 29.27 -30.74 24.88
C ALA A 868 28.61 -30.56 23.51
N ASN A 869 28.67 -31.56 22.63
CA ASN A 869 28.22 -31.42 21.26
C ASN A 869 27.42 -32.61 20.72
N ASP A 870 27.05 -33.56 21.56
CA ASP A 870 26.24 -34.71 21.17
C ASP A 870 25.38 -35.18 22.35
N ARG A 871 24.54 -36.19 22.12
CA ARG A 871 23.69 -36.78 23.16
C ARG A 871 24.51 -37.28 24.36
N ALA A 872 25.64 -37.95 24.10
CA ALA A 872 26.47 -38.50 25.17
C ALA A 872 27.04 -37.39 26.07
N GLY A 873 27.50 -36.29 25.47
CA GLY A 873 27.94 -35.09 26.16
C GLY A 873 26.81 -34.43 26.96
N PHE A 874 25.59 -34.37 26.40
CA PHE A 874 24.42 -33.88 27.13
C PHE A 874 24.08 -34.74 28.35
N ASP A 875 24.01 -36.07 28.17
CA ASP A 875 23.69 -37.01 29.26
C ASP A 875 24.74 -36.96 30.38
N ALA A 876 26.01 -36.68 30.05
CA ALA A 876 27.09 -36.50 31.02
C ALA A 876 26.89 -35.27 31.94
N LEU A 877 26.08 -34.29 31.54
CA LEU A 877 25.68 -33.15 32.39
C LEU A 877 24.75 -33.57 33.54
N ALA A 878 24.24 -34.82 33.50
CA ALA A 878 23.42 -35.44 34.53
C ALA A 878 22.21 -34.59 34.93
N MET A 879 21.49 -34.04 33.94
CA MET A 879 20.35 -33.14 34.13
C MET A 879 20.69 -31.95 35.04
N GLY A 880 21.85 -31.33 34.83
CA GLY A 880 22.32 -30.15 35.54
C GLY A 880 23.15 -30.43 36.80
N LYS A 881 23.21 -31.69 37.25
CA LYS A 881 23.94 -32.08 38.48
C LYS A 881 25.46 -32.17 38.28
N ASN A 882 25.92 -32.25 37.04
CA ASN A 882 27.34 -32.37 36.69
C ASN A 882 27.70 -31.31 35.63
N VAL A 883 27.53 -30.04 35.98
CA VAL A 883 27.79 -28.89 35.10
C VAL A 883 28.91 -28.02 35.67
N SER A 884 29.84 -27.63 34.79
CA SER A 884 30.84 -26.60 35.08
C SER A 884 30.55 -25.39 34.19
N LEU A 885 30.30 -24.23 34.80
CA LEU A 885 30.07 -22.98 34.09
C LEU A 885 31.39 -22.22 33.84
N PRO A 886 31.56 -21.54 32.68
CA PRO A 886 30.56 -21.41 31.62
C PRO A 886 30.44 -22.68 30.75
N LEU A 887 29.23 -22.99 30.25
CA LEU A 887 28.92 -24.22 29.49
C LEU A 887 28.38 -23.90 28.09
N LEU A 888 28.98 -24.51 27.07
CA LEU A 888 28.58 -24.43 25.67
C LEU A 888 28.11 -25.81 25.18
N GLY A 889 26.80 -25.99 25.07
CA GLY A 889 26.16 -27.20 24.57
C GLY A 889 25.61 -27.01 23.16
N LEU A 890 26.24 -27.60 22.13
CA LEU A 890 25.85 -27.46 20.72
C LEU A 890 25.53 -28.84 20.09
N PHE A 891 24.31 -29.31 20.28
CA PHE A 891 23.89 -30.71 20.04
C PHE A 891 23.45 -31.01 18.61
N ALA A 892 23.16 -29.99 17.81
CA ALA A 892 22.82 -30.13 16.39
C ALA A 892 23.69 -29.22 15.51
N SER A 893 23.86 -29.59 14.24
CA SER A 893 24.66 -28.82 13.28
C SER A 893 24.01 -27.47 12.96
N LEU A 894 22.73 -27.52 12.62
CA LEU A 894 21.82 -26.40 12.46
C LEU A 894 20.78 -26.50 13.58
N ASP A 895 19.50 -26.39 13.27
CA ASP A 895 18.42 -26.60 14.22
C ASP A 895 18.38 -28.03 14.78
N ILE A 896 17.90 -28.15 16.02
CA ILE A 896 17.40 -29.44 16.52
C ILE A 896 16.14 -29.80 15.70
N PRO A 897 15.97 -31.05 15.23
CA PRO A 897 14.81 -31.45 14.44
C PRO A 897 13.49 -31.12 15.14
N PHE A 898 12.40 -30.96 14.36
CA PHE A 898 11.07 -30.78 14.93
C PHE A 898 10.72 -31.90 15.92
N GLU A 899 9.97 -31.61 16.98
CA GLU A 899 9.57 -32.56 18.02
C GLU A 899 8.92 -33.82 17.45
N ILE A 900 8.14 -33.69 16.37
CA ILE A 900 7.57 -34.84 15.66
C ILE A 900 8.65 -35.83 15.20
N ASP A 901 9.78 -35.34 14.71
CA ASP A 901 10.89 -36.17 14.24
C ASP A 901 11.88 -36.50 15.37
N ARG A 902 12.22 -35.50 16.19
CA ARG A 902 13.16 -35.60 17.32
C ARG A 902 12.71 -36.61 18.36
N SER A 903 11.40 -36.78 18.58
CA SER A 903 10.89 -37.80 19.49
C SER A 903 11.31 -39.23 19.09
N HIS A 904 11.57 -39.46 17.79
CA HIS A 904 12.12 -40.71 17.25
C HIS A 904 13.66 -40.73 17.19
N MET A 905 14.31 -39.65 17.63
CA MET A 905 15.76 -39.45 17.67
C MET A 905 16.21 -38.98 19.06
N ALA A 906 15.51 -39.40 20.11
CA ALA A 906 15.81 -38.97 21.47
C ALA A 906 17.22 -39.42 21.91
N ASP A 907 17.75 -40.50 21.35
CA ASP A 907 19.12 -40.97 21.54
C ASP A 907 20.19 -40.13 20.80
N VAL A 908 19.77 -39.16 19.99
CA VAL A 908 20.65 -38.27 19.22
C VAL A 908 20.54 -36.82 19.69
N TYR A 909 19.31 -36.35 19.98
CA TYR A 909 19.06 -34.95 20.32
C TYR A 909 18.28 -34.80 21.63
N PRO A 910 18.71 -33.88 22.53
CA PRO A 910 17.93 -33.54 23.72
C PRO A 910 16.68 -32.73 23.33
N SER A 911 15.63 -32.87 24.13
CA SER A 911 14.41 -32.05 24.06
C SER A 911 14.58 -30.68 24.69
N LEU A 912 13.69 -29.74 24.33
CA LEU A 912 13.63 -28.43 25.00
C LEU A 912 13.39 -28.58 26.50
N THR A 913 12.53 -29.52 26.92
CA THR A 913 12.28 -29.80 28.34
C THR A 913 13.54 -30.33 29.05
N GLU A 914 14.30 -31.24 28.43
CA GLU A 914 15.55 -31.76 29.00
C GLU A 914 16.60 -30.65 29.17
N MET A 915 16.79 -29.81 28.14
CA MET A 915 17.72 -28.68 28.19
C MET A 915 17.30 -27.64 29.23
N THR A 916 16.00 -27.34 29.32
CA THR A 916 15.42 -26.44 30.33
C THR A 916 15.70 -26.93 31.74
N ALA A 917 15.39 -28.20 32.04
CA ALA A 917 15.62 -28.78 33.35
C ALA A 917 17.12 -28.78 33.73
N THR A 918 17.99 -29.07 32.75
CA THR A 918 19.45 -29.03 32.93
C THR A 918 19.94 -27.62 33.26
N ALA A 919 19.47 -26.61 32.51
CA ALA A 919 19.84 -25.22 32.74
C ALA A 919 19.38 -24.70 34.11
N LEU A 920 18.12 -24.95 34.48
CA LEU A 920 17.55 -24.53 35.77
C LEU A 920 18.32 -25.14 36.94
N ALA A 921 18.59 -26.44 36.90
CA ALA A 921 19.34 -27.12 37.97
C ALA A 921 20.78 -26.62 38.08
N ALA A 922 21.46 -26.39 36.95
CA ALA A 922 22.83 -25.87 36.95
C ALA A 922 22.92 -24.43 37.48
N LEU A 923 22.01 -23.55 37.06
CA LEU A 923 21.98 -22.14 37.47
C LEU A 923 21.54 -21.97 38.93
N GLU A 924 20.61 -22.80 39.41
CA GLU A 924 20.20 -22.77 40.83
C GLU A 924 21.36 -23.17 41.74
N GLU A 925 22.08 -24.26 41.43
CA GLU A 925 23.25 -24.65 42.22
C GLU A 925 24.38 -23.62 42.13
N ALA A 926 24.64 -23.07 40.93
CA ALA A 926 25.67 -22.04 40.74
C ALA A 926 25.39 -20.74 41.53
N THR A 927 24.11 -20.36 41.68
CA THR A 927 23.71 -19.14 42.40
C THR A 927 23.41 -19.35 43.87
N LYS A 928 23.44 -20.60 44.38
CA LYS A 928 23.09 -20.95 45.76
C LYS A 928 23.86 -20.17 46.83
N GLY A 929 25.14 -19.91 46.59
CA GLY A 929 26.01 -19.13 47.48
C GLY A 929 26.11 -17.64 47.14
N SER A 930 25.38 -17.17 46.13
CA SER A 930 25.42 -15.79 45.63
C SER A 930 24.32 -14.92 46.25
N ASP A 931 24.55 -13.62 46.33
CA ASP A 931 23.52 -12.63 46.64
C ASP A 931 22.63 -12.29 45.41
N LYS A 932 23.00 -12.80 44.23
CA LYS A 932 22.28 -12.68 42.96
C LYS A 932 21.73 -14.03 42.51
N GLY A 933 20.53 -14.01 41.93
CA GLY A 933 19.97 -15.16 41.22
C GLY A 933 20.43 -15.19 39.78
N PHE A 934 19.60 -15.73 38.89
CA PHE A 934 19.90 -15.81 37.45
C PHE A 934 18.79 -15.22 36.58
N PHE A 935 19.18 -14.85 35.36
CA PHE A 935 18.27 -14.63 34.24
C PHE A 935 18.44 -15.77 33.24
N LEU A 936 17.35 -16.37 32.80
CA LEU A 936 17.36 -17.45 31.81
C LEU A 936 16.36 -17.13 30.69
N MET A 937 16.84 -17.16 29.44
CA MET A 937 15.98 -17.11 28.26
C MET A 937 15.82 -18.53 27.69
N ILE A 938 14.59 -18.94 27.41
CA ILE A 938 14.26 -20.24 26.80
C ILE A 938 13.40 -20.00 25.57
N GLU A 939 13.81 -20.52 24.42
CA GLU A 939 13.10 -20.31 23.17
C GLU A 939 12.57 -21.62 22.58
N GLY A 940 11.30 -21.63 22.20
CA GLY A 940 10.69 -22.65 21.34
C GLY A 940 10.68 -22.18 19.89
N SER A 941 11.84 -22.13 19.24
CA SER A 941 12.02 -21.48 17.92
C SER A 941 11.33 -22.22 16.77
N ARG A 942 11.20 -23.54 16.87
CA ARG A 942 10.66 -24.37 15.78
C ARG A 942 9.15 -24.22 15.58
N ILE A 943 8.42 -23.53 16.47
CA ILE A 943 7.01 -23.20 16.23
C ILE A 943 6.87 -22.28 15.00
N ASP A 944 7.75 -21.29 14.87
CA ASP A 944 7.84 -20.37 13.74
C ASP A 944 8.15 -21.09 12.43
N HIS A 945 9.19 -21.93 12.43
CA HIS A 945 9.60 -22.69 11.24
C HIS A 945 8.47 -23.61 10.75
N ALA A 946 7.73 -24.25 11.66
CA ALA A 946 6.55 -25.04 11.29
C ALA A 946 5.45 -24.17 10.67
N GLY A 947 5.27 -22.94 11.16
CA GLY A 947 4.41 -21.93 10.56
C GLY A 947 4.87 -21.51 9.16
N HIS A 948 6.15 -21.23 8.96
CA HIS A 948 6.72 -20.91 7.64
C HIS A 948 6.50 -22.03 6.63
N PHE A 949 6.59 -23.30 7.06
CA PHE A 949 6.34 -24.46 6.20
C PHE A 949 4.85 -24.78 6.02
N ASN A 950 3.96 -24.10 6.77
CA ASN A 950 2.54 -24.44 6.87
C ASN A 950 2.33 -25.91 7.28
N ASP A 951 3.17 -26.43 8.18
CA ASP A 951 3.15 -27.80 8.69
C ASP A 951 2.38 -27.87 10.03
N PRO A 952 1.08 -28.18 10.00
CA PRO A 952 0.29 -28.24 11.22
C PRO A 952 0.62 -29.48 12.07
N ALA A 953 1.24 -30.52 11.50
CA ALA A 953 1.58 -31.72 12.25
C ALA A 953 2.84 -31.51 13.10
N ALA A 954 3.84 -30.82 12.57
CA ALA A 954 5.00 -30.36 13.33
C ALA A 954 4.58 -29.30 14.36
N GLN A 955 3.82 -28.28 13.94
CA GLN A 955 3.49 -27.14 14.79
C GLN A 955 2.82 -27.54 16.11
N VAL A 956 1.80 -28.41 16.07
CA VAL A 956 1.10 -28.79 17.33
C VAL A 956 2.01 -29.52 18.31
N ARG A 957 3.00 -30.26 17.80
CA ARG A 957 3.95 -31.01 18.64
C ARG A 957 5.02 -30.09 19.22
N GLU A 958 5.44 -29.07 18.49
CA GLU A 958 6.28 -28.00 19.03
C GLU A 958 5.60 -27.25 20.18
N VAL A 959 4.33 -26.86 20.00
CA VAL A 959 3.57 -26.18 21.06
C VAL A 959 3.36 -27.09 22.28
N ILE A 960 3.19 -28.41 22.08
CA ILE A 960 3.11 -29.38 23.17
C ILE A 960 4.43 -29.45 23.94
N GLU A 961 5.58 -29.52 23.25
CA GLU A 961 6.88 -29.56 23.89
C GLU A 961 7.20 -28.26 24.62
N TYR A 962 6.83 -27.12 24.05
CA TYR A 962 6.91 -25.82 24.72
C TYR A 962 6.02 -25.76 25.98
N ASP A 963 4.78 -26.27 25.95
CA ASP A 963 3.90 -26.35 27.12
C ASP A 963 4.49 -27.24 28.24
N LYS A 964 5.24 -28.31 27.89
CA LYS A 964 5.96 -29.13 28.86
C LYS A 964 7.14 -28.38 29.49
N ALA A 965 7.94 -27.68 28.69
CA ALA A 965 9.03 -26.86 29.19
C ALA A 965 8.51 -25.71 30.08
N PHE A 966 7.41 -25.08 29.69
CA PHE A 966 6.72 -24.06 30.48
C PHE A 966 6.26 -24.62 31.83
N LYS A 967 5.66 -25.82 31.84
CA LYS A 967 5.31 -26.52 33.07
C LYS A 967 6.53 -26.85 33.94
N MET A 968 7.63 -27.30 33.33
CA MET A 968 8.89 -27.58 34.05
C MET A 968 9.42 -26.34 34.78
N VAL A 969 9.35 -25.17 34.15
CA VAL A 969 9.76 -23.90 34.79
C VAL A 969 8.83 -23.55 35.95
N LEU A 970 7.52 -23.73 35.80
CA LEU A 970 6.58 -23.48 36.90
C LEU A 970 6.85 -24.40 38.09
N ASP A 971 7.04 -25.70 37.84
CA ASP A 971 7.36 -26.67 38.90
C ASP A 971 8.67 -26.30 39.60
N PHE A 972 9.69 -25.87 38.84
CA PHE A 972 10.94 -25.37 39.42
C PHE A 972 10.74 -24.11 40.29
N LEU A 973 9.92 -23.16 39.84
CA LEU A 973 9.64 -21.94 40.59
C LEU A 973 8.88 -22.22 41.89
N ASP A 974 7.98 -23.19 41.87
CA ASP A 974 7.23 -23.61 43.07
C ASP A 974 8.13 -24.32 44.10
N ASP A 975 9.16 -25.03 43.63
CA ASP A 975 10.12 -25.77 44.46
C ASP A 975 11.35 -24.95 44.91
N SER A 976 11.59 -23.77 44.32
CA SER A 976 12.76 -22.93 44.63
C SER A 976 12.54 -22.08 45.89
N ASP A 977 13.55 -22.05 46.76
CA ASP A 977 13.59 -21.13 47.91
C ASP A 977 13.89 -19.67 47.50
N THR A 978 14.31 -19.45 46.25
CA THR A 978 14.64 -18.12 45.71
C THR A 978 13.40 -17.52 45.01
N GLU A 979 13.03 -16.27 45.35
CA GLU A 979 11.92 -15.57 44.69
C GLU A 979 12.14 -15.55 43.17
N GLY A 980 11.18 -16.07 42.39
CA GLY A 980 11.30 -16.15 40.95
C GLY A 980 10.03 -15.81 40.19
N ALA A 981 10.19 -15.32 38.96
CA ALA A 981 9.09 -15.04 38.04
C ALA A 981 9.34 -15.68 36.68
N LEU A 982 8.27 -16.15 36.06
CA LEU A 982 8.20 -16.57 34.67
C LEU A 982 7.39 -15.54 33.89
N VAL A 983 7.93 -15.06 32.78
CA VAL A 983 7.18 -14.33 31.75
C VAL A 983 7.40 -15.02 30.42
N ALA A 984 6.32 -15.27 29.68
CA ALA A 984 6.41 -15.84 28.35
C ALA A 984 5.57 -15.07 27.34
N THR A 985 6.06 -14.97 26.11
CA THR A 985 5.35 -14.35 24.99
C THR A 985 5.89 -14.91 23.68
N SER A 986 5.22 -14.62 22.57
CA SER A 986 5.84 -14.71 21.25
C SER A 986 6.43 -13.35 20.84
N ASP A 987 7.35 -13.37 19.90
CA ASP A 987 7.83 -12.22 19.14
C ASP A 987 6.88 -11.83 17.99
N HIS A 988 6.23 -12.81 17.35
CA HIS A 988 5.17 -12.65 16.33
C HIS A 988 4.28 -13.90 16.18
N GLU A 989 3.29 -13.84 15.29
CA GLU A 989 2.58 -15.02 14.79
C GLU A 989 3.09 -15.37 13.39
N THR A 990 3.13 -16.66 13.05
CA THR A 990 3.63 -17.12 11.75
C THR A 990 2.66 -18.02 11.00
N GLY A 991 2.51 -17.73 9.70
CA GLY A 991 1.67 -18.48 8.76
C GLY A 991 0.22 -17.94 8.63
N GLY A 992 -0.23 -17.11 9.58
CA GLY A 992 -1.61 -16.67 9.69
C GLY A 992 -2.56 -17.88 9.79
N LEU A 993 -2.26 -18.73 10.77
CA LEU A 993 -2.91 -20.01 11.01
C LEU A 993 -4.39 -19.84 11.34
N SER A 994 -5.20 -20.73 10.77
CA SER A 994 -6.64 -20.83 10.98
C SER A 994 -7.05 -22.30 11.13
N THR A 995 -7.75 -22.65 12.22
CA THR A 995 -8.43 -23.96 12.37
C THR A 995 -9.75 -24.02 11.57
N ALA A 996 -9.72 -23.43 10.38
CA ALA A 996 -10.79 -23.41 9.41
C ALA A 996 -10.20 -23.18 8.02
N TRP A 997 -10.70 -23.90 7.03
CA TRP A 997 -10.35 -23.70 5.63
C TRP A 997 -11.52 -24.09 4.73
N GLN A 998 -11.76 -23.25 3.72
CA GLN A 998 -12.79 -23.47 2.71
C GLN A 998 -12.17 -23.23 1.33
N GLY A 999 -12.29 -24.24 0.46
CA GLY A 999 -11.85 -24.16 -0.92
C GLY A 999 -12.80 -23.30 -1.78
N PRO A 1000 -12.31 -22.73 -2.91
CA PRO A 1000 -13.16 -22.03 -3.86
C PRO A 1000 -14.32 -22.92 -4.35
N GLY A 1001 -15.56 -22.41 -4.23
CA GLY A 1001 -16.76 -23.12 -4.67
C GLY A 1001 -17.30 -24.18 -3.70
N GLU A 1002 -16.63 -24.45 -2.57
CA GLU A 1002 -17.19 -25.27 -1.50
C GLU A 1002 -18.28 -24.50 -0.74
N LEU A 1003 -19.27 -25.21 -0.18
CA LEU A 1003 -20.21 -24.63 0.77
C LEU A 1003 -19.50 -24.32 2.10
N PRO A 1004 -19.97 -23.36 2.92
CA PRO A 1004 -19.42 -23.15 4.26
C PRO A 1004 -19.59 -24.40 5.11
N VAL A 1005 -18.47 -25.02 5.49
CA VAL A 1005 -18.42 -26.19 6.37
C VAL A 1005 -17.61 -25.86 7.62
N TYR A 1006 -18.19 -26.09 8.78
CA TYR A 1006 -17.62 -25.75 10.09
C TYR A 1006 -16.89 -26.95 10.69
N ARG A 1007 -15.85 -27.43 9.98
CA ARG A 1007 -15.12 -28.65 10.37
C ARG A 1007 -13.61 -28.46 10.20
N TRP A 1008 -12.85 -28.97 11.17
CA TRP A 1008 -11.43 -29.27 11.05
C TRP A 1008 -11.15 -30.62 11.72
N HIS A 1009 -10.10 -31.31 11.27
CA HIS A 1009 -9.91 -32.75 11.55
C HIS A 1009 -8.56 -33.01 12.25
N PRO A 1010 -8.47 -32.90 13.58
CA PRO A 1010 -7.23 -33.17 14.32
C PRO A 1010 -6.71 -34.61 14.14
N SER A 1011 -7.58 -35.57 13.84
CA SER A 1011 -7.19 -36.96 13.55
C SER A 1011 -6.24 -37.08 12.36
N VAL A 1012 -6.22 -36.11 11.44
CA VAL A 1012 -5.28 -36.11 10.31
C VAL A 1012 -3.85 -35.85 10.80
N LEU A 1013 -3.67 -34.84 11.66
CA LEU A 1013 -2.37 -34.53 12.28
C LEU A 1013 -1.89 -35.68 13.18
N ALA A 1014 -2.83 -36.42 13.79
CA ALA A 1014 -2.54 -37.54 14.68
C ALA A 1014 -1.91 -38.72 13.93
N LYS A 1015 -2.26 -38.89 12.65
CA LYS A 1015 -1.71 -39.94 11.80
C LYS A 1015 -0.30 -39.64 11.31
N ALA A 1016 0.03 -38.37 11.10
CA ALA A 1016 1.37 -37.97 10.68
C ALA A 1016 2.42 -38.35 11.74
N GLN A 1017 3.49 -39.01 11.30
CA GLN A 1017 4.62 -39.49 12.11
C GLN A 1017 5.92 -38.74 11.79
N ALA A 1018 5.92 -37.83 10.83
CA ALA A 1018 7.08 -37.06 10.42
C ALA A 1018 6.69 -35.69 9.91
N SER A 1019 7.60 -34.71 10.02
CA SER A 1019 7.42 -33.38 9.44
C SER A 1019 7.61 -33.38 7.93
N GLY A 1020 7.08 -32.36 7.26
CA GLY A 1020 7.37 -32.12 5.84
C GLY A 1020 8.86 -31.94 5.56
N GLU A 1021 9.62 -31.37 6.50
CA GLU A 1021 11.07 -31.14 6.37
C GLU A 1021 11.83 -32.47 6.36
N TYR A 1022 11.52 -33.38 7.28
CA TYR A 1022 12.15 -34.70 7.34
C TYR A 1022 11.81 -35.55 6.10
N LEU A 1023 10.56 -35.50 5.63
CA LEU A 1023 10.15 -36.21 4.42
C LEU A 1023 10.79 -35.65 3.15
N SER A 1024 10.97 -34.33 3.08
CA SER A 1024 11.70 -33.67 1.99
C SER A 1024 13.14 -34.17 1.92
N ARG A 1025 13.82 -34.27 3.08
CA ARG A 1025 15.18 -34.85 3.15
C ARG A 1025 15.22 -36.29 2.65
N LEU A 1026 14.30 -37.15 3.10
CA LEU A 1026 14.23 -38.55 2.63
C LEU A 1026 14.02 -38.66 1.12
N LEU A 1027 13.15 -37.82 0.55
CA LEU A 1027 12.91 -37.78 -0.89
C LEU A 1027 14.17 -37.38 -1.66
N GLN A 1028 14.87 -36.33 -1.21
CA GLN A 1028 16.11 -35.88 -1.84
C GLN A 1028 17.22 -36.93 -1.75
N GLU A 1029 17.36 -37.61 -0.61
CA GLU A 1029 18.31 -38.71 -0.43
C GLU A 1029 18.01 -39.89 -1.37
N HIS A 1030 16.74 -40.25 -1.53
CA HIS A 1030 16.32 -41.31 -2.45
C HIS A 1030 16.63 -40.95 -3.91
N ILE A 1031 16.29 -39.73 -4.33
CA ILE A 1031 16.59 -39.23 -5.68
C ILE A 1031 18.10 -39.23 -5.95
N ALA A 1032 18.89 -38.78 -4.98
CA ALA A 1032 20.35 -38.76 -5.09
C ALA A 1032 20.96 -40.17 -5.17
N ALA A 1033 20.37 -41.15 -4.45
CA ALA A 1033 20.82 -42.54 -4.48
C ALA A 1033 20.41 -43.29 -5.77
N ALA A 1034 19.31 -42.89 -6.41
CA ALA A 1034 18.76 -43.55 -7.60
C ALA A 1034 18.47 -42.58 -8.76
N PRO A 1035 19.49 -41.87 -9.31
CA PRO A 1035 19.29 -40.81 -10.30
C PRO A 1035 18.77 -41.30 -11.66
N SER A 1036 18.78 -42.61 -11.91
CA SER A 1036 18.29 -43.24 -13.15
C SER A 1036 16.99 -44.03 -12.94
N GLU A 1037 16.32 -43.86 -11.79
CA GLU A 1037 15.03 -44.48 -11.51
C GLU A 1037 13.95 -43.98 -12.48
N SER A 1038 13.08 -44.89 -12.93
CA SER A 1038 11.92 -44.53 -13.76
C SER A 1038 10.90 -43.71 -12.95
N THR A 1039 10.23 -42.77 -13.60
CA THR A 1039 9.18 -41.94 -12.98
C THR A 1039 8.11 -42.77 -12.26
N GLU A 1040 7.71 -43.91 -12.81
CA GLU A 1040 6.71 -44.81 -12.21
C GLU A 1040 7.18 -45.41 -10.88
N ALA A 1041 8.47 -45.76 -10.78
CA ALA A 1041 9.06 -46.29 -9.56
C ALA A 1041 9.20 -45.21 -8.49
N LEU A 1042 9.62 -44.00 -8.88
CA LEU A 1042 9.66 -42.84 -7.99
C LEU A 1042 8.26 -42.50 -7.46
N TYR A 1043 7.22 -42.53 -8.31
CA TYR A 1043 5.84 -42.27 -7.90
C TYR A 1043 5.34 -43.33 -6.90
N ALA A 1044 5.63 -44.60 -7.15
CA ALA A 1044 5.30 -45.68 -6.23
C ALA A 1044 6.00 -45.51 -4.87
N TRP A 1045 7.27 -45.10 -4.90
CA TRP A 1045 8.04 -44.82 -3.69
C TRP A 1045 7.49 -43.63 -2.90
N ILE A 1046 7.21 -42.50 -3.56
CA ILE A 1046 6.61 -41.31 -2.94
C ILE A 1046 5.24 -41.65 -2.33
N LYS A 1047 4.42 -42.41 -3.06
CA LYS A 1047 3.11 -42.84 -2.55
C LYS A 1047 3.24 -43.69 -1.29
N ALA A 1048 4.18 -44.64 -1.28
CA ALA A 1048 4.47 -45.45 -0.10
C ALA A 1048 4.98 -44.59 1.08
N LEU A 1049 5.85 -43.61 0.82
CA LEU A 1049 6.34 -42.67 1.83
C LEU A 1049 5.19 -41.84 2.44
N VAL A 1050 4.30 -41.31 1.60
CA VAL A 1050 3.13 -40.52 2.04
C VAL A 1050 2.17 -41.37 2.87
N GLU A 1051 1.87 -42.59 2.44
CA GLU A 1051 0.97 -43.48 3.16
C GLU A 1051 1.55 -43.89 4.51
N ASP A 1052 2.81 -44.29 4.54
CA ASP A 1052 3.49 -44.80 5.73
C ASP A 1052 3.78 -43.68 6.76
N ARG A 1053 4.25 -42.52 6.31
CA ARG A 1053 4.71 -41.45 7.22
C ARG A 1053 3.65 -40.39 7.52
N LEU A 1054 2.73 -40.11 6.61
CA LEU A 1054 1.64 -39.14 6.84
C LEU A 1054 0.30 -39.81 7.15
N GLY A 1055 0.17 -41.13 6.95
CA GLY A 1055 -1.10 -41.84 7.11
C GLY A 1055 -2.15 -41.43 6.08
N ILE A 1056 -1.71 -40.93 4.93
CA ILE A 1056 -2.55 -40.46 3.83
C ILE A 1056 -2.67 -41.59 2.79
N THR A 1057 -3.79 -42.31 2.84
CA THR A 1057 -4.09 -43.44 1.93
C THR A 1057 -4.76 -42.99 0.63
N ASP A 1058 -5.22 -41.74 0.57
CA ASP A 1058 -5.99 -41.14 -0.53
C ASP A 1058 -5.20 -40.01 -1.22
N ALA A 1059 -3.88 -40.14 -1.31
CA ALA A 1059 -3.04 -39.20 -2.04
C ALA A 1059 -3.48 -39.08 -3.50
N LEU A 1060 -3.70 -37.87 -3.98
CA LEU A 1060 -4.08 -37.58 -5.36
C LEU A 1060 -2.86 -37.71 -6.28
N GLU A 1061 -3.07 -38.16 -7.52
CA GLU A 1061 -1.98 -38.26 -8.51
C GLU A 1061 -1.26 -36.93 -8.73
N VAL A 1062 -1.99 -35.81 -8.67
CA VAL A 1062 -1.42 -34.46 -8.78
C VAL A 1062 -0.51 -34.11 -7.60
N GLU A 1063 -0.78 -34.61 -6.39
CA GLU A 1063 0.06 -34.38 -5.22
C GLU A 1063 1.38 -35.16 -5.37
N ILE A 1064 1.30 -36.42 -5.79
CA ILE A 1064 2.48 -37.28 -6.03
C ILE A 1064 3.33 -36.75 -7.18
N ASN A 1065 2.71 -36.34 -8.29
CA ASN A 1065 3.40 -35.74 -9.42
C ASN A 1065 4.10 -34.43 -9.04
N ALA A 1066 3.46 -33.59 -8.21
CA ALA A 1066 4.06 -32.34 -7.75
C ALA A 1066 5.31 -32.59 -6.91
N LEU A 1067 5.29 -33.57 -6.00
CA LEU A 1067 6.45 -33.97 -5.19
C LEU A 1067 7.60 -34.50 -6.05
N ALA A 1068 7.30 -35.32 -7.05
CA ALA A 1068 8.32 -35.86 -7.95
C ALA A 1068 8.92 -34.81 -8.88
N SER A 1069 8.10 -33.88 -9.37
CA SER A 1069 8.52 -32.85 -10.33
C SER A 1069 9.23 -31.67 -9.68
N ASN A 1070 8.92 -31.38 -8.40
CA ASN A 1070 9.45 -30.22 -7.67
C ASN A 1070 9.99 -30.65 -6.29
N PRO A 1071 11.05 -31.48 -6.24
CA PRO A 1071 11.58 -31.99 -4.97
C PRO A 1071 12.13 -30.90 -4.05
N THR A 1072 12.49 -29.73 -4.59
CA THR A 1072 12.90 -28.55 -3.80
C THR A 1072 11.77 -27.95 -2.98
N ASP A 1073 10.52 -28.11 -3.42
CA ASP A 1073 9.33 -27.56 -2.75
C ASP A 1073 8.66 -28.60 -1.85
N ALA A 1074 9.25 -29.80 -1.73
CA ALA A 1074 8.63 -30.97 -1.11
C ALA A 1074 8.19 -30.72 0.34
N THR A 1075 8.95 -29.94 1.12
CA THR A 1075 8.59 -29.56 2.49
C THR A 1075 7.18 -28.94 2.56
N THR A 1076 6.91 -27.94 1.72
CA THR A 1076 5.60 -27.26 1.68
C THR A 1076 4.52 -28.13 1.05
N LEU A 1077 4.88 -28.98 0.08
CA LEU A 1077 3.95 -29.91 -0.56
C LEU A 1077 3.44 -30.98 0.41
N PHE A 1078 4.32 -31.64 1.15
CA PHE A 1078 3.93 -32.60 2.20
C PHE A 1078 3.03 -31.93 3.26
N SER A 1079 3.43 -30.74 3.71
CA SER A 1079 2.69 -29.95 4.70
C SER A 1079 1.30 -29.55 4.20
N ARG A 1080 1.18 -29.21 2.91
CA ARG A 1080 -0.11 -28.91 2.26
C ARG A 1080 -1.02 -30.14 2.18
N MET A 1081 -0.48 -31.33 1.93
CA MET A 1081 -1.28 -32.57 1.88
C MET A 1081 -1.97 -32.83 3.23
N VAL A 1082 -1.27 -32.56 4.34
CA VAL A 1082 -1.81 -32.65 5.71
C VAL A 1082 -2.82 -31.53 5.97
N SER A 1083 -2.45 -30.26 5.70
CA SER A 1083 -3.32 -29.09 5.93
C SER A 1083 -4.66 -29.19 5.20
N PHE A 1084 -4.64 -29.60 3.93
CA PHE A 1084 -5.83 -29.76 3.10
C PHE A 1084 -6.81 -30.78 3.71
N ARG A 1085 -6.31 -31.95 4.10
CA ARG A 1085 -7.12 -33.00 4.72
C ARG A 1085 -7.60 -32.62 6.12
N ALA A 1086 -6.79 -31.89 6.88
CA ALA A 1086 -7.13 -31.39 8.21
C ALA A 1086 -8.12 -30.22 8.20
N ARG A 1087 -8.38 -29.60 7.03
CA ARG A 1087 -9.13 -28.34 6.86
C ARG A 1087 -8.54 -27.19 7.69
N ILE A 1088 -7.22 -27.08 7.65
CA ILE A 1088 -6.45 -26.00 8.28
C ILE A 1088 -6.06 -24.99 7.20
N GLY A 1089 -6.27 -23.72 7.50
CA GLY A 1089 -5.98 -22.60 6.62
C GLY A 1089 -4.72 -21.88 7.04
N TRP A 1090 -3.98 -21.41 6.05
CA TRP A 1090 -2.80 -20.57 6.19
C TRP A 1090 -2.94 -19.41 5.21
N SER A 1091 -2.59 -18.20 5.63
CA SER A 1091 -2.73 -17.00 4.80
C SER A 1091 -1.42 -16.51 4.20
N THR A 1092 -0.29 -16.99 4.71
CA THR A 1092 1.05 -16.58 4.30
C THR A 1092 2.06 -17.69 4.63
N HIS A 1093 3.24 -17.63 4.03
CA HIS A 1093 4.44 -18.37 4.46
C HIS A 1093 5.38 -17.47 5.27
N GLY A 1094 4.92 -16.30 5.70
CA GLY A 1094 5.67 -15.35 6.53
C GLY A 1094 4.96 -15.06 7.84
N HIS A 1095 5.41 -14.04 8.55
CA HIS A 1095 4.76 -13.63 9.80
C HIS A 1095 3.46 -12.86 9.52
N SER A 1096 2.61 -12.76 10.55
CA SER A 1096 1.40 -11.93 10.53
C SER A 1096 1.39 -10.90 11.67
N ALA A 1097 0.55 -9.87 11.53
CA ALA A 1097 0.42 -8.79 12.51
C ALA A 1097 -0.57 -9.12 13.64
N VAL A 1098 -0.80 -10.40 13.92
CA VAL A 1098 -1.70 -10.83 15.00
C VAL A 1098 -1.04 -10.53 16.35
N ASP A 1099 -1.79 -9.88 17.26
CA ASP A 1099 -1.35 -9.72 18.65
C ASP A 1099 -1.15 -11.10 19.29
N VAL A 1100 0.00 -11.28 19.93
CA VAL A 1100 0.41 -12.58 20.50
C VAL A 1100 0.11 -12.63 22.00
N ASN A 1101 0.00 -13.82 22.57
CA ASN A 1101 -0.37 -13.97 23.98
C ASN A 1101 0.82 -13.72 24.92
N VAL A 1102 0.53 -13.15 26.08
CA VAL A 1102 1.47 -12.97 27.20
C VAL A 1102 1.04 -13.86 28.36
N TYR A 1103 2.00 -14.60 28.91
CA TYR A 1103 1.82 -15.50 30.04
C TYR A 1103 2.74 -15.12 31.19
N SER A 1104 2.31 -15.37 32.43
CA SER A 1104 3.18 -15.19 33.58
C SER A 1104 2.79 -16.07 34.76
N SER A 1105 3.79 -16.49 35.56
CA SER A 1105 3.56 -17.07 36.89
C SER A 1105 3.16 -16.02 37.94
N GLY A 1106 3.27 -14.73 37.61
CA GLY A 1106 3.07 -13.61 38.53
C GLY A 1106 4.38 -13.11 39.12
N GLY A 1107 4.33 -12.64 40.36
CA GLY A 1107 5.50 -12.05 41.04
C GLY A 1107 5.50 -10.52 41.04
N HIS A 1108 6.55 -9.96 41.65
CA HIS A 1108 6.62 -8.53 41.92
C HIS A 1108 6.54 -7.70 40.63
N GLY A 1109 5.50 -6.85 40.53
CA GLY A 1109 5.34 -5.93 39.42
C GLY A 1109 4.82 -6.55 38.12
N ALA A 1110 4.56 -7.86 38.07
CA ALA A 1110 4.05 -8.53 36.87
C ALA A 1110 2.66 -8.03 36.45
N ASP A 1111 1.86 -7.46 37.37
CA ASP A 1111 0.51 -6.94 37.09
C ASP A 1111 0.48 -5.91 35.96
N ARG A 1112 1.60 -5.24 35.68
CA ARG A 1112 1.75 -4.31 34.57
C ARG A 1112 1.63 -4.97 33.18
N LEU A 1113 1.83 -6.28 33.11
CA LEU A 1113 1.74 -7.07 31.87
C LEU A 1113 0.31 -7.55 31.58
N ARG A 1114 -0.67 -7.24 32.45
CA ARG A 1114 -2.07 -7.62 32.22
C ARG A 1114 -2.73 -6.71 31.18
N GLY A 1115 -3.54 -7.30 30.30
CA GLY A 1115 -4.24 -6.58 29.24
C GLY A 1115 -3.45 -6.56 27.93
N ASN A 1116 -3.58 -5.49 27.13
CA ASN A 1116 -2.88 -5.38 25.85
C ASN A 1116 -1.68 -4.42 25.96
N VAL A 1117 -0.48 -4.97 25.92
CA VAL A 1117 0.80 -4.25 26.07
C VAL A 1117 1.56 -4.19 24.74
N GLU A 1118 2.52 -3.29 24.62
CA GLU A 1118 3.54 -3.36 23.56
C GLU A 1118 4.66 -4.32 23.96
N ASN A 1119 5.30 -4.98 22.98
CA ASN A 1119 6.45 -5.86 23.24
C ASN A 1119 7.62 -5.16 23.97
N THR A 1120 7.77 -3.84 23.84
CA THR A 1120 8.74 -3.04 24.60
C THR A 1120 8.43 -2.98 26.10
N GLU A 1121 7.16 -3.04 26.50
CA GLU A 1121 6.76 -3.04 27.92
C GLU A 1121 7.18 -4.33 28.62
N ILE A 1122 7.28 -5.44 27.86
CA ILE A 1122 7.84 -6.71 28.35
C ILE A 1122 9.33 -6.51 28.62
N GLY A 1123 10.09 -5.94 27.68
CA GLY A 1123 11.52 -5.65 27.90
C GLY A 1123 11.78 -4.72 29.09
N ILE A 1124 10.97 -3.67 29.24
CA ILE A 1124 11.04 -2.75 30.39
C ILE A 1124 10.75 -3.51 31.70
N PHE A 1125 9.77 -4.44 31.71
CA PHE A 1125 9.51 -5.28 32.87
C PHE A 1125 10.71 -6.18 33.22
N LEU A 1126 11.35 -6.83 32.25
CA LEU A 1126 12.51 -7.70 32.49
C LEU A 1126 13.63 -6.92 33.17
N HIS A 1127 13.92 -5.71 32.66
CA HIS A 1127 14.89 -4.77 33.21
C HIS A 1127 14.54 -4.37 34.66
N ASP A 1128 13.29 -3.99 34.91
CA ASP A 1128 12.83 -3.51 36.21
C ASP A 1128 12.84 -4.62 37.27
N TYR A 1129 12.45 -5.83 36.88
CA TYR A 1129 12.36 -6.98 37.78
C TYR A 1129 13.75 -7.38 38.31
N LEU A 1130 14.75 -7.38 37.44
CA LEU A 1130 16.14 -7.67 37.76
C LEU A 1130 16.88 -6.49 38.42
N ALA A 1131 16.30 -5.29 38.39
CA ALA A 1131 16.91 -4.03 38.84
C ALA A 1131 18.31 -3.82 38.24
N VAL A 1132 18.42 -4.07 36.94
CA VAL A 1132 19.64 -3.85 36.14
C VAL A 1132 19.59 -2.49 35.47
N ASP A 1133 20.70 -1.76 35.46
CA ASP A 1133 20.79 -0.45 34.79
C ASP A 1133 21.22 -0.64 33.33
N VAL A 1134 20.24 -0.88 32.45
CA VAL A 1134 20.47 -1.10 31.01
C VAL A 1134 21.02 0.16 30.33
N ASP A 1135 20.67 1.35 30.83
CA ASP A 1135 21.15 2.62 30.29
C ASP A 1135 22.66 2.78 30.53
N ALA A 1136 23.14 2.42 31.73
CA ALA A 1136 24.57 2.42 32.04
C ALA A 1136 25.35 1.41 31.18
N ILE A 1137 24.82 0.19 30.99
CA ILE A 1137 25.44 -0.82 30.13
C ILE A 1137 25.45 -0.34 28.67
N THR A 1138 24.37 0.27 28.20
CA THR A 1138 24.27 0.84 26.85
C THR A 1138 25.26 2.00 26.67
N ALA A 1139 25.48 2.82 27.69
CA ALA A 1139 26.46 3.89 27.66
C ALA A 1139 27.89 3.34 27.59
N GLU A 1140 28.24 2.36 28.44
CA GLU A 1140 29.54 1.68 28.42
C GLU A 1140 29.76 0.99 27.08
N LEU A 1141 28.75 0.31 26.55
CA LEU A 1141 28.77 -0.31 25.24
C LEU A 1141 29.09 0.74 24.16
N ARG A 1142 28.37 1.85 24.13
CA ARG A 1142 28.59 2.92 23.15
C ARG A 1142 29.97 3.54 23.29
N GLU A 1143 30.47 3.68 24.50
CA GLU A 1143 31.82 4.16 24.79
C GLU A 1143 32.88 3.20 24.24
N LYS A 1144 32.76 1.90 24.54
CA LYS A 1144 33.70 0.87 24.09
C LYS A 1144 33.58 0.54 22.60
N MET A 1145 32.41 0.77 22.01
CA MET A 1145 32.19 0.70 20.56
C MET A 1145 32.56 2.00 19.84
N GLN A 1146 32.94 3.08 20.54
CA GLN A 1146 33.52 4.22 19.85
C GLN A 1146 34.79 3.74 19.16
N PRO A 1147 34.85 3.80 17.82
CA PRO A 1147 36.02 3.33 17.12
C PRO A 1147 37.21 4.20 17.55
N ASN A 1148 38.33 3.56 17.89
CA ASN A 1148 39.61 4.24 17.92
C ASN A 1148 39.73 5.02 16.61
N GLN A 1149 40.05 6.32 16.67
CA GLN A 1149 40.22 7.16 15.46
C GLN A 1149 41.12 6.45 14.42
N GLU A 1150 42.13 5.73 14.92
CA GLU A 1150 43.06 4.92 14.15
C GLU A 1150 42.45 3.64 13.54
N GLU A 1151 41.44 3.02 14.17
CA GLU A 1151 40.68 1.90 13.60
C GLU A 1151 39.62 2.35 12.63
N GLN A 1152 38.99 3.51 12.86
CA GLN A 1152 38.13 4.16 11.88
C GLN A 1152 38.92 4.51 10.61
N ASP A 1153 40.11 5.07 10.78
CA ASP A 1153 41.02 5.40 9.67
C ASP A 1153 41.58 4.13 9.00
N LYS A 1154 41.91 3.06 9.76
CA LYS A 1154 42.31 1.76 9.20
C LYS A 1154 41.15 1.01 8.53
N LEU A 1155 39.91 1.16 8.98
CA LEU A 1155 38.73 0.58 8.33
C LEU A 1155 38.40 1.34 7.04
N ILE A 1156 38.49 2.67 7.05
CA ILE A 1156 38.38 3.51 5.85
C ILE A 1156 39.51 3.19 4.86
N GLN A 1157 40.73 2.97 5.34
CA GLN A 1157 41.88 2.60 4.53
C GLN A 1157 41.77 1.16 3.99
N ARG A 1158 41.32 0.20 4.79
CA ARG A 1158 41.06 -1.19 4.35
C ARG A 1158 39.88 -1.30 3.38
N LEU A 1159 38.84 -0.49 3.54
CA LEU A 1159 37.74 -0.39 2.58
C LEU A 1159 38.21 0.24 1.26
N ALA A 1160 39.13 1.21 1.32
CA ALA A 1160 39.77 1.79 0.14
C ALA A 1160 40.76 0.82 -0.55
N GLU A 1161 41.48 0.00 0.22
CA GLU A 1161 42.38 -1.05 -0.29
C GLU A 1161 41.60 -2.25 -0.85
N ALA A 1162 40.47 -2.65 -0.25
CA ALA A 1162 39.57 -3.69 -0.77
C ALA A 1162 38.84 -3.27 -2.07
N GLU A 1163 38.49 -1.98 -2.21
CA GLU A 1163 38.04 -1.43 -3.49
C GLU A 1163 39.17 -1.48 -4.55
N GLY A 1164 40.43 -1.32 -4.14
CA GLY A 1164 41.61 -1.47 -5.00
C GLY A 1164 41.91 -2.92 -5.43
N ASP A 1165 41.85 -3.89 -4.51
CA ASP A 1165 42.12 -5.30 -4.79
C ASP A 1165 40.97 -5.99 -5.56
N SER A 1166 39.72 -5.56 -5.36
CA SER A 1166 38.59 -6.02 -6.16
C SER A 1166 38.72 -5.62 -7.65
N ALA A 1167 39.37 -4.48 -7.93
CA ALA A 1167 39.68 -4.04 -9.28
C ALA A 1167 40.79 -4.88 -9.94
N ALA A 1168 41.71 -5.45 -9.14
CA ALA A 1168 42.80 -6.31 -9.64
C ALA A 1168 42.39 -7.79 -9.78
N GLN A 1169 41.48 -8.31 -8.92
CA GLN A 1169 41.01 -9.70 -9.03
C GLN A 1169 39.91 -9.91 -10.08
N LEU A 1170 39.19 -8.86 -10.50
CA LEU A 1170 38.24 -8.90 -11.62
C LEU A 1170 38.93 -9.14 -12.99
N GLU A 1171 40.24 -8.90 -13.10
CA GLU A 1171 41.01 -9.29 -14.30
C GLU A 1171 41.32 -10.80 -14.35
N ASN A 1172 41.17 -11.54 -13.23
CA ASN A 1172 41.49 -12.97 -13.14
C ASN A 1172 40.27 -13.92 -13.05
N GLY A 1173 39.03 -13.42 -13.15
CA GLY A 1173 37.86 -14.26 -13.42
C GLY A 1173 37.20 -15.01 -12.24
N ASN A 1174 37.47 -14.66 -10.99
CA ASN A 1174 36.75 -15.25 -9.84
C ASN A 1174 35.52 -14.42 -9.42
N HIS A 1175 34.39 -15.10 -9.21
CA HIS A 1175 33.07 -14.52 -8.97
C HIS A 1175 32.93 -13.92 -7.55
N PRO A 1176 32.22 -12.79 -7.34
CA PRO A 1176 32.12 -12.12 -6.03
C PRO A 1176 31.15 -12.78 -5.03
N ALA A 1177 30.59 -13.96 -5.35
CA ALA A 1177 29.63 -14.65 -4.49
C ALA A 1177 30.29 -15.30 -3.25
N ASP A 1178 31.59 -15.57 -3.33
CA ASP A 1178 32.31 -16.32 -2.27
C ASP A 1178 32.78 -15.43 -1.10
N TRP A 1179 32.74 -14.10 -1.24
CA TRP A 1179 33.24 -13.17 -0.21
C TRP A 1179 32.14 -12.70 0.77
N LEU A 1180 30.86 -12.75 0.38
CA LEU A 1180 29.73 -12.38 1.25
C LEU A 1180 29.24 -13.52 2.15
N ALA A 1181 29.61 -14.77 1.85
CA ALA A 1181 29.40 -15.90 2.76
C ALA A 1181 30.35 -15.86 3.97
N GLN A 1182 31.41 -15.03 3.95
CA GLN A 1182 32.40 -14.88 5.02
C GLN A 1182 32.04 -13.89 6.12
N PHE A 1183 30.97 -13.11 5.97
CA PHE A 1183 30.65 -12.02 6.90
C PHE A 1183 29.22 -12.06 7.46
N TYR A 1184 28.50 -13.17 7.27
CA TYR A 1184 27.18 -13.42 7.89
C TYR A 1184 27.09 -14.88 8.37
N PRO A 1185 27.18 -15.15 9.68
CA PRO A 1185 26.59 -16.34 10.27
C PRO A 1185 25.20 -15.96 10.80
N LEU A 1186 24.20 -16.04 9.93
CA LEU A 1186 22.81 -16.36 10.26
C LEU A 1186 22.29 -17.30 9.17
#